data_AF-A0A8H8BUM7-F1
#
_entry.id   AF-A0A8H8BUM7-F1
#
_cell.length_a   1.000
_cell.length_b   1.000
_cell.length_c   1.000
_cell.angle_alpha   90.00
_cell.angle_beta   90.00
_cell.angle_gamma   90.00
#
_symmetry.space_group_name_H-M   'P 1'
#
loop_
_entity.id
_entity.type
_entity.pdbx_description
1 polymer ?
#
loop_
_entity_poly.entity_id
_entity_poly.type
_entity_poly.pdbx_seq_one_letter_code
_entity_poly.pdbx_strand_id
1 'polypeptide(L)'
;MSQSPNNTTDTLVPYQYDLLSIGDVTPQGWIKDQLQLQASGLSGNLFKFYRYVKASTWLGGTEEYSELHESAPYWYNAIVPLAYVLDDERLKAQANMFLDYVLDHQADDGWLGPETTRQTRGIWARCLLLQGMMNHAIADTDQEEKIVTAMHRFVGIANSMLKNNYTGYIQQPGDNFDPFGFGVVRAHELSTTLQWLYDEHPQGNEALIWQTMDLMWSGAIVAKRDWSTFFVDGVFPTQGTPIAKAKVNFEHGVNMAQGLRFMAQKYRMTRDQSLVDQTRDAVNMTFRYQGTDSGSITADEYPGGTSPQRGSELCMSVETTFSLSYLYRLFGDNAFADRAELAAFNAFPAAISPDFWSHQYVTQTNQPWSQNLTGKPFFNVVSYGNVFGLEPNFPCCTVNHGQALPKFVMSSFVSTPHSGIVQMFLIPAKVSTKIKGKKVDIECDTAYPFGSVLKYKIHSKASFDFFVRIPDWALPTTSIKVNGGYAKSIRPSEASLQKVEISPGTTSIEINLDAETVVIPKPNNTVTIYHGALLYALDIDYTTTAYPARNWSSREPIPADETDPRALDHTLTPTTPWKVAIDPSQLRFESSLKDGKKLPNPIFARGAPPVAIWVAAQEIEWPESKGTADLPPDPVESIGSPFWAKLVPYGSAKLHMGQLPSVSLPKLDTR
;
A
#
# COMPACT_ATOMS: atom_id res chain seq x y z
N MET A 1 22.99 -40.98 5.18
CA MET A 1 23.63 -40.81 6.51
C MET A 1 23.01 -39.57 7.12
N SER A 2 22.21 -39.78 8.16
CA SER A 2 21.45 -38.74 8.85
C SER A 2 22.40 -37.84 9.65
N GLN A 3 22.51 -36.57 9.27
CA GLN A 3 22.96 -35.56 10.20
C GLN A 3 21.75 -35.17 11.06
N SER A 4 21.82 -35.51 12.34
CA SER A 4 20.93 -34.96 13.35
C SER A 4 21.06 -33.42 13.33
N PRO A 5 19.95 -32.65 13.37
CA PRO A 5 20.05 -31.22 13.46
C PRO A 5 20.62 -30.85 14.83
N ASN A 6 21.68 -30.06 14.82
CA ASN A 6 22.24 -29.43 16.01
C ASN A 6 21.14 -28.62 16.71
N ASN A 7 21.11 -28.72 18.04
CA ASN A 7 20.40 -27.83 18.96
C ASN A 7 20.91 -26.38 18.82
N THR A 8 20.48 -25.67 17.77
CA THR A 8 20.36 -24.22 17.81
C THR A 8 18.93 -23.91 18.23
N THR A 9 18.72 -23.10 19.27
CA THR A 9 17.40 -22.54 19.54
C THR A 9 16.98 -21.74 18.31
N ASP A 10 16.04 -22.30 17.53
CA ASP A 10 15.49 -21.71 16.32
C ASP A 10 14.92 -20.33 16.66
N THR A 11 15.69 -19.27 16.45
CA THR A 11 15.32 -17.91 16.84
C THR A 11 15.22 -17.05 15.60
N LEU A 12 14.10 -16.35 15.44
CA LEU A 12 13.89 -15.45 14.33
C LEU A 12 14.89 -14.29 14.38
N VAL A 13 15.33 -13.83 13.21
CA VAL A 13 16.07 -12.55 13.13
C VAL A 13 15.13 -11.43 13.57
N PRO A 14 15.52 -10.59 14.55
CA PRO A 14 14.67 -9.51 15.03
C PRO A 14 14.50 -8.43 13.95
N TYR A 15 13.43 -7.65 14.06
CA TYR A 15 13.30 -6.43 13.28
C TYR A 15 14.35 -5.40 13.72
N GLN A 16 14.80 -4.58 12.79
CA GLN A 16 15.59 -3.38 13.12
C GLN A 16 14.71 -2.37 13.89
N TYR A 17 13.43 -2.28 13.52
CA TYR A 17 12.44 -1.41 14.15
C TYR A 17 11.11 -2.13 14.40
N ASP A 18 10.69 -2.16 15.67
CA ASP A 18 9.44 -2.76 16.11
C ASP A 18 8.29 -1.76 16.04
N LEU A 19 7.08 -2.27 15.79
CA LEU A 19 5.89 -1.42 15.88
C LEU A 19 5.65 -1.01 17.33
N LEU A 20 5.16 0.21 17.52
CA LEU A 20 4.46 0.56 18.75
C LEU A 20 3.09 -0.11 18.76
N SER A 21 2.48 -0.27 19.94
CA SER A 21 1.11 -0.78 20.06
C SER A 21 0.15 0.02 19.18
N ILE A 22 -0.78 -0.66 18.51
CA ILE A 22 -1.76 0.00 17.63
C ILE A 22 -2.68 0.84 18.52
N GLY A 23 -2.82 2.13 18.18
CA GLY A 23 -3.51 3.12 19.01
C GLY A 23 -2.57 4.01 19.83
N ASP A 24 -1.34 3.59 20.11
CA ASP A 24 -0.31 4.51 20.67
C ASP A 24 0.06 5.59 19.65
N VAL A 25 -0.01 5.25 18.36
CA VAL A 25 0.19 6.17 17.23
C VAL A 25 -1.16 6.57 16.65
N THR A 26 -1.50 7.85 16.74
CA THR A 26 -2.77 8.41 16.24
C THR A 26 -2.50 9.46 15.16
N PRO A 27 -3.27 9.50 14.06
CA PRO A 27 -3.07 10.44 12.97
C PRO A 27 -3.47 11.86 13.39
N GLN A 28 -2.81 12.86 12.82
CA GLN A 28 -3.15 14.28 12.94
C GLN A 28 -3.29 14.91 11.54
N GLY A 29 -3.59 16.22 11.48
CA GLY A 29 -3.57 16.98 10.23
C GLY A 29 -4.32 16.35 9.06
N TRP A 30 -3.74 16.43 7.87
CA TRP A 30 -4.36 15.97 6.64
C TRP A 30 -4.56 14.44 6.60
N ILE A 31 -3.66 13.64 7.17
CA ILE A 31 -3.78 12.18 7.13
C ILE A 31 -4.94 11.71 8.01
N LYS A 32 -5.20 12.39 9.14
CA LYS A 32 -6.41 12.17 9.94
C LYS A 32 -7.66 12.47 9.14
N ASP A 33 -7.69 13.61 8.45
CA ASP A 33 -8.80 14.00 7.58
C ASP A 33 -9.06 12.92 6.49
N GLN A 34 -8.01 12.37 5.86
CA GLN A 34 -8.16 11.28 4.89
C GLN A 34 -8.67 9.97 5.50
N LEU A 35 -8.16 9.58 6.68
CA LEU A 35 -8.67 8.39 7.38
C LEU A 35 -10.14 8.55 7.81
N GLN A 36 -10.56 9.76 8.19
CA GLN A 36 -11.97 10.05 8.50
C GLN A 36 -12.87 9.96 7.26
N LEU A 37 -12.40 10.43 6.10
CA LEU A 37 -13.10 10.21 4.82
C LEU A 37 -13.19 8.73 4.51
N GLN A 38 -12.09 7.98 4.64
CA GLN A 38 -12.08 6.53 4.43
C GLN A 38 -13.04 5.79 5.36
N ALA A 39 -13.08 6.15 6.65
CA ALA A 39 -14.03 5.61 7.62
C ALA A 39 -15.49 5.97 7.31
N SER A 40 -15.69 7.12 6.67
CA SER A 40 -17.01 7.60 6.23
C SER A 40 -17.41 7.12 4.84
N GLY A 41 -16.44 6.61 4.07
CA GLY A 41 -16.58 6.09 2.70
C GLY A 41 -16.83 4.60 2.64
N LEU A 42 -16.40 3.95 1.55
CA LEU A 42 -16.61 2.52 1.32
C LEU A 42 -16.10 1.67 2.49
N SER A 43 -14.79 1.76 2.79
CA SER A 43 -14.10 0.94 3.81
C SER A 43 -14.87 0.80 5.13
N GLY A 44 -15.35 1.92 5.69
CA GLY A 44 -16.06 1.92 6.97
C GLY A 44 -17.57 1.62 6.90
N ASN A 45 -18.13 1.47 5.70
CA ASN A 45 -19.57 1.19 5.50
C ASN A 45 -19.87 -0.15 4.81
N LEU A 46 -18.86 -0.88 4.28
CA LEU A 46 -19.09 -2.18 3.62
C LEU A 46 -19.90 -3.16 4.48
N PHE A 47 -19.66 -3.20 5.80
CA PHE A 47 -20.40 -4.05 6.73
C PHE A 47 -21.92 -3.78 6.80
N LYS A 48 -22.38 -2.63 6.29
CA LYS A 48 -23.80 -2.25 6.31
C LYS A 48 -24.58 -2.70 5.07
N PHE A 49 -23.91 -2.76 3.91
CA PHE A 49 -24.59 -2.95 2.63
C PHE A 49 -23.91 -3.93 1.69
N TYR A 50 -22.57 -4.05 1.72
CA TYR A 50 -21.85 -4.77 0.69
C TYR A 50 -21.99 -6.28 0.90
N ARG A 51 -22.64 -6.97 -0.03
CA ARG A 51 -23.03 -8.40 0.12
C ARG A 51 -21.87 -9.31 0.53
N TYR A 52 -20.68 -9.12 -0.05
CA TYR A 52 -19.50 -9.94 0.23
C TYR A 52 -18.82 -9.66 1.59
N VAL A 53 -19.33 -8.68 2.35
CA VAL A 53 -18.92 -8.42 3.74
C VAL A 53 -20.09 -8.67 4.68
N LYS A 54 -21.23 -7.99 4.46
CA LYS A 54 -22.43 -8.08 5.32
C LYS A 54 -23.06 -9.46 5.34
N ALA A 55 -23.18 -10.11 4.18
CA ALA A 55 -23.79 -11.43 4.01
C ALA A 55 -22.74 -12.52 3.72
N SER A 56 -21.49 -12.27 4.10
CA SER A 56 -20.38 -13.20 3.91
C SER A 56 -20.62 -14.53 4.62
N THR A 57 -20.07 -15.61 4.06
CA THR A 57 -20.05 -16.93 4.72
C THR A 57 -19.28 -16.92 6.05
N TRP A 58 -18.35 -15.98 6.21
CA TRP A 58 -17.65 -15.70 7.48
C TRP A 58 -18.56 -15.19 8.60
N LEU A 59 -19.78 -14.76 8.28
CA LEU A 59 -20.80 -14.28 9.22
C LEU A 59 -22.09 -15.12 9.16
N GLY A 60 -22.00 -16.35 8.63
CA GLY A 60 -23.15 -17.25 8.50
C GLY A 60 -24.08 -16.94 7.33
N GLY A 61 -23.70 -15.99 6.47
CA GLY A 61 -24.38 -15.73 5.21
C GLY A 61 -23.98 -16.70 4.11
N THR A 62 -24.31 -16.35 2.87
CA THR A 62 -24.13 -17.20 1.68
C THR A 62 -23.34 -16.53 0.56
N GLU A 63 -22.91 -15.29 0.75
CA GLU A 63 -22.36 -14.46 -0.31
C GLU A 63 -20.83 -14.50 -0.33
N GLU A 64 -20.28 -14.94 -1.45
CA GLU A 64 -18.86 -14.89 -1.77
C GLU A 64 -18.72 -14.58 -3.28
N TYR A 65 -17.70 -13.82 -3.68
CA TYR A 65 -17.46 -13.57 -5.10
C TYR A 65 -16.56 -14.61 -5.76
N SER A 66 -15.90 -15.46 -4.96
CA SER A 66 -15.02 -16.54 -5.42
C SER A 66 -14.78 -17.58 -4.33
N GLU A 67 -14.28 -18.74 -4.72
CA GLU A 67 -13.89 -19.87 -3.86
C GLU A 67 -12.66 -19.57 -2.98
N LEU A 68 -12.10 -18.36 -3.08
CA LEU A 68 -11.02 -17.89 -2.21
C LEU A 68 -11.54 -17.53 -0.81
N HIS A 69 -12.83 -17.18 -0.67
CA HIS A 69 -13.46 -16.71 0.57
C HIS A 69 -12.70 -15.55 1.23
N GLU A 70 -12.11 -14.66 0.42
CA GLU A 70 -11.15 -13.65 0.90
C GLU A 70 -11.78 -12.29 1.22
N SER A 71 -13.04 -12.05 0.83
CA SER A 71 -13.64 -10.71 0.86
C SER A 71 -13.75 -10.11 2.26
N ALA A 72 -14.47 -10.80 3.15
CA ALA A 72 -14.64 -10.35 4.52
C ALA A 72 -13.34 -10.40 5.35
N PRO A 73 -12.44 -11.39 5.20
CA PRO A 73 -11.11 -11.36 5.81
C PRO A 73 -10.25 -10.17 5.36
N TYR A 74 -10.27 -9.79 4.09
CA TYR A 74 -9.60 -8.57 3.61
C TYR A 74 -10.19 -7.32 4.28
N TRP A 75 -11.52 -7.21 4.31
CA TRP A 75 -12.20 -6.11 4.99
C TRP A 75 -11.85 -6.06 6.48
N TYR A 76 -11.83 -7.20 7.18
CA TYR A 76 -11.49 -7.27 8.59
C TYR A 76 -10.03 -6.85 8.85
N ASN A 77 -9.09 -7.31 8.02
CA ASN A 77 -7.68 -6.90 8.07
C ASN A 77 -7.50 -5.38 7.82
N ALA A 78 -8.42 -4.75 7.09
CA ALA A 78 -8.45 -3.31 6.85
C ALA A 78 -9.10 -2.52 8.00
N ILE A 79 -10.25 -2.99 8.50
CA ILE A 79 -11.10 -2.23 9.41
C ILE A 79 -10.48 -2.11 10.80
N VAL A 80 -9.73 -3.14 11.24
CA VAL A 80 -9.09 -3.16 12.56
C VAL A 80 -8.09 -2.01 12.71
N PRO A 81 -7.01 -1.88 11.90
CA PRO A 81 -6.11 -0.74 12.01
C PRO A 81 -6.83 0.61 11.89
N LEU A 82 -7.80 0.74 10.98
CA LEU A 82 -8.56 1.98 10.79
C LEU A 82 -9.34 2.38 12.06
N ALA A 83 -10.02 1.43 12.70
CA ALA A 83 -10.81 1.64 13.90
C ALA A 83 -9.97 2.16 15.07
N TYR A 84 -8.82 1.51 15.30
CA TYR A 84 -7.99 1.79 16.47
C TYR A 84 -7.11 3.03 16.30
N VAL A 85 -6.57 3.30 15.10
CA VAL A 85 -5.79 4.55 14.91
C VAL A 85 -6.68 5.80 14.96
N LEU A 86 -7.95 5.70 14.55
CA LEU A 86 -8.92 6.80 14.64
C LEU A 86 -9.64 6.90 15.99
N ASP A 87 -9.55 5.85 16.81
CA ASP A 87 -10.37 5.70 18.02
C ASP A 87 -11.89 5.77 17.70
N ASP A 88 -12.32 5.11 16.62
CA ASP A 88 -13.72 5.13 16.13
C ASP A 88 -14.52 3.93 16.71
N GLU A 89 -15.36 4.20 17.70
CA GLU A 89 -16.20 3.21 18.39
C GLU A 89 -17.13 2.43 17.47
N ARG A 90 -17.64 3.05 16.40
CA ARG A 90 -18.50 2.35 15.43
C ARG A 90 -17.70 1.31 14.64
N LEU A 91 -16.48 1.65 14.25
CA LEU A 91 -15.62 0.70 13.53
C LEU A 91 -15.10 -0.41 14.44
N LYS A 92 -14.73 -0.08 15.69
CA LYS A 92 -14.38 -1.10 16.71
C LYS A 92 -15.53 -2.07 16.93
N ALA A 93 -16.77 -1.57 17.05
CA ALA A 93 -17.94 -2.43 17.18
C ALA A 93 -18.12 -3.38 15.99
N GLN A 94 -17.93 -2.91 14.75
CA GLN A 94 -17.98 -3.77 13.56
C GLN A 94 -16.88 -4.84 13.56
N ALA A 95 -15.65 -4.47 13.92
CA ALA A 95 -14.53 -5.39 14.04
C ALA A 95 -14.78 -6.47 15.11
N ASN A 96 -15.30 -6.06 16.27
CA ASN A 96 -15.65 -6.95 17.38
C ASN A 96 -16.77 -7.92 16.99
N MET A 97 -17.83 -7.43 16.32
CA MET A 97 -18.90 -8.31 15.83
C MET A 97 -18.39 -9.39 14.88
N PHE A 98 -17.47 -9.03 13.97
CA PHE A 98 -16.85 -10.00 13.08
C PHE A 98 -15.96 -10.98 13.83
N LEU A 99 -15.10 -10.48 14.73
CA LEU A 99 -14.22 -11.31 15.54
C LEU A 99 -15.02 -12.31 16.39
N ASP A 100 -16.00 -11.84 17.14
CA ASP A 100 -16.80 -12.66 18.05
C ASP A 100 -17.52 -13.76 17.28
N TYR A 101 -18.13 -13.44 16.13
CA TYR A 101 -18.74 -14.47 15.29
C TYR A 101 -17.72 -15.53 14.85
N VAL A 102 -16.54 -15.12 14.36
CA VAL A 102 -15.51 -16.06 13.89
C VAL A 102 -14.99 -16.95 15.03
N LEU A 103 -14.81 -16.39 16.23
CA LEU A 103 -14.34 -17.13 17.41
C LEU A 103 -15.41 -18.10 17.93
N ASP A 104 -16.66 -17.65 18.04
CA ASP A 104 -17.79 -18.46 18.51
C ASP A 104 -18.10 -19.65 17.58
N HIS A 105 -17.72 -19.53 16.30
CA HIS A 105 -17.91 -20.56 15.28
C HIS A 105 -16.61 -21.27 14.89
N GLN A 106 -15.53 -21.15 15.67
CA GLN A 106 -14.34 -21.95 15.45
C GLN A 106 -14.67 -23.44 15.66
N ALA A 107 -14.44 -24.26 14.63
CA ALA A 107 -14.75 -25.69 14.68
C ALA A 107 -13.99 -26.40 15.82
N ASP A 108 -14.50 -27.55 16.27
CA ASP A 108 -13.91 -28.34 17.36
C ASP A 108 -12.43 -28.66 17.13
N ASP A 109 -12.07 -28.98 15.88
CA ASP A 109 -10.70 -29.28 15.47
C ASP A 109 -9.79 -28.06 15.33
N GLY A 110 -10.30 -26.85 15.53
CA GLY A 110 -9.55 -25.60 15.46
C GLY A 110 -9.67 -24.85 14.13
N TRP A 111 -10.43 -25.36 13.15
CA TRP A 111 -10.64 -24.64 11.90
C TRP A 111 -11.38 -23.31 12.12
N LEU A 112 -10.84 -22.24 11.55
CA LEU A 112 -11.45 -20.90 11.59
C LEU A 112 -12.18 -20.62 10.28
N GLY A 113 -13.41 -20.11 10.36
CA GLY A 113 -14.17 -19.63 9.20
C GLY A 113 -14.99 -20.70 8.47
N PRO A 114 -15.58 -20.34 7.32
CA PRO A 114 -16.57 -21.17 6.63
C PRO A 114 -15.99 -22.50 6.17
N GLU A 115 -16.84 -23.54 6.23
CA GLU A 115 -16.60 -24.88 5.71
C GLU A 115 -17.95 -25.47 5.27
N THR A 116 -18.09 -25.85 4.01
CA THR A 116 -19.25 -26.63 3.53
C THR A 116 -18.93 -28.12 3.48
N THR A 117 -17.73 -28.45 3.04
CA THR A 117 -17.13 -29.79 3.11
C THR A 117 -15.66 -29.68 3.47
N ARG A 118 -15.03 -30.79 3.89
CA ARG A 118 -13.59 -30.85 4.17
C ARG A 118 -12.73 -30.41 2.97
N GLN A 119 -13.22 -30.66 1.75
CA GLN A 119 -12.59 -30.28 0.48
C GLN A 119 -12.65 -28.77 0.20
N THR A 120 -13.42 -27.99 0.97
CA THR A 120 -13.48 -26.52 0.86
C THR A 120 -12.53 -25.79 1.82
N ARG A 121 -11.76 -26.54 2.63
CA ARG A 121 -10.82 -25.94 3.58
C ARG A 121 -9.59 -25.39 2.85
N GLY A 122 -9.63 -24.12 2.47
CA GLY A 122 -8.47 -23.37 1.95
C GLY A 122 -7.79 -22.49 3.00
N ILE A 123 -6.47 -22.57 3.10
CA ILE A 123 -5.67 -21.78 4.06
C ILE A 123 -5.60 -20.28 3.66
N TRP A 124 -5.72 -19.95 2.37
CA TRP A 124 -5.48 -18.60 1.85
C TRP A 124 -6.20 -17.48 2.61
N ALA A 125 -7.54 -17.52 2.71
CA ALA A 125 -8.29 -16.48 3.40
C ALA A 125 -7.96 -16.38 4.90
N ARG A 126 -7.43 -17.45 5.51
CA ARG A 126 -7.01 -17.45 6.91
C ARG A 126 -5.71 -16.68 7.09
N CYS A 127 -4.85 -16.59 6.07
CA CYS A 127 -3.69 -15.68 6.10
C CYS A 127 -4.14 -14.23 6.38
N LEU A 128 -5.20 -13.78 5.68
CA LEU A 128 -5.75 -12.43 5.81
C LEU A 128 -6.48 -12.24 7.15
N LEU A 129 -7.29 -13.23 7.54
CA LEU A 129 -7.98 -13.24 8.83
C LEU A 129 -6.98 -13.10 9.98
N LEU A 130 -5.93 -13.92 9.99
CA LEU A 130 -4.94 -13.93 11.06
C LEU A 130 -4.15 -12.62 11.11
N GLN A 131 -3.94 -11.93 9.99
CA GLN A 131 -3.36 -10.59 10.01
C GLN A 131 -4.28 -9.58 10.69
N GLY A 132 -5.59 -9.65 10.41
CA GLY A 132 -6.59 -8.85 11.12
C GLY A 132 -6.65 -9.17 12.61
N MET A 133 -6.61 -10.46 12.99
CA MET A 133 -6.62 -10.92 14.37
C MET A 133 -5.34 -10.49 15.12
N MET A 134 -4.17 -10.64 14.50
CA MET A 134 -2.89 -10.14 15.04
C MET A 134 -2.97 -8.65 15.34
N ASN A 135 -3.40 -7.83 14.36
CA ASN A 135 -3.56 -6.40 14.59
C ASN A 135 -4.61 -6.09 15.66
N HIS A 136 -5.65 -6.91 15.80
CA HIS A 136 -6.68 -6.71 16.80
C HIS A 136 -6.14 -7.02 18.21
N ALA A 137 -5.42 -8.12 18.38
CA ALA A 137 -4.75 -8.46 19.65
C ALA A 137 -3.72 -7.41 20.07
N ILE A 138 -2.96 -6.85 19.11
CA ILE A 138 -2.00 -5.76 19.38
C ILE A 138 -2.71 -4.46 19.79
N ALA A 139 -3.92 -4.21 19.28
CA ALA A 139 -4.66 -2.97 19.52
C ALA A 139 -5.56 -3.00 20.77
N ASP A 140 -6.12 -4.16 21.09
CA ASP A 140 -7.01 -4.38 22.24
C ASP A 140 -6.55 -5.61 23.03
N THR A 141 -5.87 -5.34 24.14
CA THR A 141 -5.33 -6.36 25.04
C THR A 141 -6.42 -7.22 25.69
N ASP A 142 -7.67 -6.74 25.76
CA ASP A 142 -8.78 -7.53 26.30
C ASP A 142 -9.19 -8.67 25.35
N GLN A 143 -8.86 -8.55 24.05
CA GLN A 143 -9.11 -9.58 23.04
C GLN A 143 -7.92 -10.53 22.85
N GLU A 144 -6.74 -10.18 23.36
CA GLU A 144 -5.47 -10.85 23.08
C GLU A 144 -5.52 -12.34 23.40
N GLU A 145 -5.90 -12.71 24.62
CA GLU A 145 -5.92 -14.11 25.07
C GLU A 145 -6.84 -14.98 24.21
N LYS A 146 -8.05 -14.51 23.89
CA LYS A 146 -9.01 -15.27 23.08
C LYS A 146 -8.55 -15.40 21.62
N ILE A 147 -7.97 -14.35 21.06
CA ILE A 147 -7.40 -14.35 19.71
C ILE A 147 -6.24 -15.34 19.61
N VAL A 148 -5.27 -15.22 20.52
CA VAL A 148 -4.06 -16.06 20.54
C VAL A 148 -4.44 -17.53 20.73
N THR A 149 -5.39 -17.82 21.64
CA THR A 149 -5.91 -19.17 21.85
C THR A 149 -6.51 -19.76 20.57
N ALA A 150 -7.35 -18.99 19.87
CA ALA A 150 -7.95 -19.44 18.62
C ALA A 150 -6.93 -19.64 17.50
N MET A 151 -5.92 -18.76 17.41
CA MET A 151 -4.81 -18.88 16.46
C MET A 151 -3.99 -20.16 16.72
N HIS A 152 -3.66 -20.50 17.96
CA HIS A 152 -2.95 -21.75 18.29
C HIS A 152 -3.76 -22.99 17.90
N ARG A 153 -5.08 -23.00 18.14
CA ARG A 153 -5.96 -24.09 17.69
C ARG A 153 -5.93 -24.23 16.16
N PHE A 154 -5.98 -23.11 15.44
CA PHE A 154 -5.85 -23.12 13.97
C PHE A 154 -4.49 -23.64 13.51
N VAL A 155 -3.40 -23.24 14.17
CA VAL A 155 -2.04 -23.75 13.88
C VAL A 155 -2.01 -25.27 14.01
N GLY A 156 -2.65 -25.85 15.04
CA GLY A 156 -2.73 -27.30 15.23
C GLY A 156 -3.37 -28.05 14.04
N ILE A 157 -4.52 -27.58 13.56
CA ILE A 157 -5.18 -28.19 12.39
C ILE A 157 -4.45 -27.90 11.09
N ALA A 158 -3.95 -26.68 10.90
CA ALA A 158 -3.18 -26.31 9.71
C ALA A 158 -1.91 -27.16 9.58
N ASN A 159 -1.17 -27.36 10.67
CA ASN A 159 0.01 -28.24 10.71
C ASN A 159 -0.34 -29.67 10.28
N SER A 160 -1.42 -30.23 10.84
CA SER A 160 -1.87 -31.59 10.55
C SER A 160 -2.30 -31.75 9.09
N MET A 161 -3.03 -30.77 8.55
CA MET A 161 -3.42 -30.71 7.14
C MET A 161 -2.19 -30.60 6.21
N LEU A 162 -1.22 -29.75 6.56
CA LEU A 162 0.01 -29.57 5.79
C LEU A 162 0.88 -30.84 5.76
N LYS A 163 0.99 -31.54 6.89
CA LYS A 163 1.66 -32.86 6.96
C LYS A 163 0.96 -33.91 6.10
N ASN A 164 -0.35 -33.84 6.01
CA ASN A 164 -1.14 -34.71 5.16
C ASN A 164 -1.12 -34.21 3.71
N ASN A 165 0.03 -34.32 3.05
CA ASN A 165 0.23 -33.98 1.65
C ASN A 165 -0.24 -32.55 1.28
N TYR A 166 0.06 -31.57 2.15
CA TYR A 166 -0.30 -30.17 1.92
C TYR A 166 -1.80 -29.91 1.71
N THR A 167 -2.68 -30.69 2.35
CA THR A 167 -4.14 -30.53 2.29
C THR A 167 -4.54 -29.10 2.63
N GLY A 168 -5.45 -28.49 1.86
CA GLY A 168 -5.91 -27.12 2.07
C GLY A 168 -4.91 -26.03 1.65
N TYR A 169 -3.73 -26.43 1.16
CA TYR A 169 -2.69 -25.54 0.65
C TYR A 169 -2.40 -25.80 -0.83
N ILE A 170 -2.06 -27.04 -1.20
CA ILE A 170 -1.88 -27.47 -2.59
C ILE A 170 -3.13 -28.26 -3.00
N GLN A 171 -3.90 -27.72 -3.95
CA GLN A 171 -5.10 -28.40 -4.46
C GLN A 171 -4.80 -29.82 -4.95
N GLN A 172 -5.66 -30.76 -4.56
CA GLN A 172 -5.75 -32.13 -5.05
C GLN A 172 -7.05 -32.33 -5.85
N PRO A 173 -7.16 -33.40 -6.67
CA PRO A 173 -8.40 -33.71 -7.37
C PRO A 173 -9.59 -33.85 -6.41
N GLY A 174 -10.63 -33.04 -6.63
CA GLY A 174 -11.85 -33.01 -5.79
C GLY A 174 -11.86 -31.91 -4.73
N ASP A 175 -10.75 -31.20 -4.55
CA ASP A 175 -10.71 -29.98 -3.73
C ASP A 175 -11.44 -28.81 -4.40
N ASN A 176 -12.01 -27.93 -3.58
CA ASN A 176 -12.70 -26.72 -4.02
C ASN A 176 -12.31 -25.53 -3.14
N PHE A 177 -11.03 -25.15 -3.21
CA PHE A 177 -10.47 -23.96 -2.55
C PHE A 177 -9.30 -23.43 -3.38
N ASP A 178 -9.13 -22.12 -3.53
CA ASP A 178 -7.94 -21.53 -4.19
C ASP A 178 -7.55 -22.17 -5.55
N PRO A 179 -8.46 -22.14 -6.56
CA PRO A 179 -8.20 -22.72 -7.89
C PRO A 179 -7.04 -22.04 -8.64
N PHE A 180 -6.63 -20.87 -8.19
CA PHE A 180 -5.55 -20.09 -8.80
C PHE A 180 -4.21 -20.29 -8.09
N GLY A 181 -4.12 -21.05 -7.00
CA GLY A 181 -2.88 -21.28 -6.26
C GLY A 181 -2.27 -19.98 -5.72
N PHE A 182 -3.12 -19.11 -5.19
CA PHE A 182 -2.80 -17.85 -4.54
C PHE A 182 -2.23 -18.03 -3.13
N GLY A 183 -2.67 -19.03 -2.39
CA GLY A 183 -2.10 -19.39 -1.10
C GLY A 183 -0.65 -19.83 -1.22
N VAL A 184 -0.35 -20.75 -2.16
CA VAL A 184 1.00 -21.33 -2.33
C VAL A 184 2.05 -20.35 -2.83
N VAL A 185 1.65 -19.33 -3.59
CA VAL A 185 2.56 -18.25 -4.02
C VAL A 185 2.78 -17.20 -2.92
N ARG A 186 2.04 -17.31 -1.81
CA ARG A 186 2.04 -16.33 -0.73
C ARG A 186 2.32 -16.99 0.64
N ALA A 187 3.22 -17.97 0.66
CA ALA A 187 3.65 -18.66 1.89
C ALA A 187 4.03 -17.69 3.03
N HIS A 188 4.63 -16.56 2.67
CA HIS A 188 5.02 -15.48 3.57
C HIS A 188 3.82 -14.80 4.26
N GLU A 189 2.63 -14.76 3.67
CA GLU A 189 1.47 -14.08 4.30
C GLU A 189 1.06 -14.73 5.62
N LEU A 190 0.94 -16.06 5.64
CA LEU A 190 0.66 -16.79 6.88
C LEU A 190 1.87 -16.71 7.81
N SER A 191 3.08 -16.91 7.27
CA SER A 191 4.31 -16.88 8.06
C SER A 191 4.46 -15.57 8.82
N THR A 192 4.02 -14.42 8.27
CA THR A 192 4.01 -13.13 8.98
C THR A 192 3.33 -13.23 10.36
N THR A 193 2.14 -13.81 10.41
CA THR A 193 1.36 -13.94 11.65
C THR A 193 1.87 -15.04 12.56
N LEU A 194 2.41 -16.12 11.98
CA LEU A 194 3.02 -17.20 12.74
C LEU A 194 4.34 -16.78 13.38
N GLN A 195 5.12 -15.93 12.73
CA GLN A 195 6.34 -15.35 13.29
C GLN A 195 6.01 -14.42 14.46
N TRP A 196 4.95 -13.60 14.37
CA TRP A 196 4.45 -12.84 15.52
C TRP A 196 4.00 -13.74 16.67
N LEU A 197 3.23 -14.79 16.39
CA LEU A 197 2.80 -15.76 17.40
C LEU A 197 4.01 -16.45 18.05
N TYR A 198 5.05 -16.75 17.27
CA TYR A 198 6.29 -17.35 17.74
C TYR A 198 7.09 -16.42 18.66
N ASP A 199 7.28 -15.16 18.27
CA ASP A 199 8.08 -14.18 19.01
C ASP A 199 7.37 -13.73 20.30
N GLU A 200 6.06 -13.46 20.24
CA GLU A 200 5.34 -12.78 21.32
C GLU A 200 4.46 -13.71 22.17
N HIS A 201 3.89 -14.76 21.57
CA HIS A 201 2.91 -15.62 22.24
C HIS A 201 3.10 -17.12 21.96
N PRO A 202 4.31 -17.69 22.13
CA PRO A 202 4.57 -19.07 21.72
C PRO A 202 3.79 -20.10 22.56
N GLN A 203 3.49 -19.81 23.83
CA GLN A 203 2.69 -20.64 24.74
C GLN A 203 3.10 -22.13 24.79
N GLY A 204 4.40 -22.44 24.66
CA GLY A 204 4.89 -23.83 24.64
C GLY A 204 4.67 -24.56 23.31
N ASN A 205 4.16 -23.87 22.28
CA ASN A 205 3.91 -24.39 20.94
C ASN A 205 5.01 -24.01 19.93
N GLU A 206 6.20 -23.59 20.39
CA GLU A 206 7.31 -23.10 19.55
C GLU A 206 7.60 -24.06 18.39
N ALA A 207 7.77 -25.36 18.70
CA ALA A 207 8.07 -26.38 17.71
C ALA A 207 6.92 -26.60 16.70
N LEU A 208 5.67 -26.48 17.14
CA LEU A 208 4.50 -26.65 16.29
C LEU A 208 4.36 -25.47 15.31
N ILE A 209 4.52 -24.24 15.81
CA ILE A 209 4.46 -23.02 14.99
C ILE A 209 5.59 -23.05 13.95
N TRP A 210 6.82 -23.32 14.39
CA TRP A 210 7.98 -23.39 13.50
C TRP A 210 7.79 -24.45 12.40
N GLN A 211 7.40 -25.67 12.78
CA GLN A 211 7.14 -26.73 11.80
C GLN A 211 6.03 -26.37 10.81
N THR A 212 5.00 -25.63 11.25
CA THR A 212 3.93 -25.18 10.37
C THR A 212 4.46 -24.21 9.32
N MET A 213 5.32 -23.26 9.72
CA MET A 213 6.00 -22.37 8.78
C MET A 213 6.90 -23.15 7.81
N ASP A 214 7.72 -24.09 8.30
CA ASP A 214 8.59 -24.92 7.45
C ASP A 214 7.81 -25.70 6.40
N LEU A 215 6.64 -26.26 6.77
CA LEU A 215 5.76 -26.95 5.84
C LEU A 215 5.16 -26.00 4.80
N MET A 216 4.77 -24.77 5.19
CA MET A 216 4.28 -23.76 4.23
C MET A 216 5.34 -23.39 3.20
N TRP A 217 6.58 -23.16 3.63
CA TRP A 217 7.71 -22.85 2.74
C TRP A 217 8.05 -24.06 1.85
N SER A 218 8.10 -25.26 2.42
CA SER A 218 8.35 -26.50 1.68
C SER A 218 7.27 -26.77 0.64
N GLY A 219 5.99 -26.56 0.99
CA GLY A 219 4.87 -26.71 0.08
C GLY A 219 4.91 -25.71 -1.07
N ALA A 220 5.34 -24.47 -0.83
CA ALA A 220 5.57 -23.50 -1.91
C ALA A 220 6.65 -23.98 -2.89
N ILE A 221 7.75 -24.56 -2.40
CA ILE A 221 8.80 -25.16 -3.25
C ILE A 221 8.23 -26.33 -4.07
N VAL A 222 7.49 -27.24 -3.42
CA VAL A 222 6.83 -28.39 -4.08
C VAL A 222 5.87 -27.91 -5.18
N ALA A 223 5.12 -26.85 -4.92
CA ALA A 223 4.22 -26.21 -5.88
C ALA A 223 4.94 -25.37 -6.96
N LYS A 224 6.28 -25.28 -6.92
CA LYS A 224 7.10 -24.42 -7.79
C LYS A 224 6.68 -22.95 -7.69
N ARG A 225 6.61 -22.47 -6.45
CA ARG A 225 6.18 -21.14 -6.02
C ARG A 225 7.18 -20.46 -5.06
N ASP A 226 8.47 -20.80 -5.18
CA ASP A 226 9.54 -20.10 -4.47
C ASP A 226 9.98 -18.84 -5.22
N TRP A 227 9.72 -17.67 -4.65
CA TRP A 227 10.09 -16.38 -5.23
C TRP A 227 11.59 -16.16 -5.37
N SER A 228 12.44 -16.86 -4.61
CA SER A 228 13.91 -16.81 -4.79
C SER A 228 14.34 -17.34 -6.15
N THR A 229 13.50 -18.12 -6.83
CA THR A 229 13.78 -18.63 -8.17
C THR A 229 13.23 -17.73 -9.27
N PHE A 230 12.34 -16.78 -8.93
CA PHE A 230 11.72 -15.85 -9.87
C PHE A 230 12.46 -14.52 -9.93
N PHE A 231 12.83 -13.95 -8.78
CA PHE A 231 13.62 -12.73 -8.67
C PHE A 231 15.11 -13.03 -8.87
N VAL A 232 15.46 -13.44 -10.10
CA VAL A 232 16.82 -13.66 -10.55
C VAL A 232 16.98 -13.21 -12.00
N ASP A 233 18.18 -12.74 -12.34
CA ASP A 233 18.52 -12.33 -13.69
C ASP A 233 18.28 -13.46 -14.70
N GLY A 234 17.67 -13.12 -15.84
CA GLY A 234 17.30 -14.07 -16.88
C GLY A 234 16.00 -14.83 -16.65
N VAL A 235 15.40 -14.77 -15.45
CA VAL A 235 14.07 -15.34 -15.16
C VAL A 235 13.01 -14.26 -15.02
N PHE A 236 13.29 -13.20 -14.25
CA PHE A 236 12.33 -12.11 -14.06
C PHE A 236 12.01 -11.41 -15.40
N PRO A 237 10.73 -11.11 -15.68
CA PRO A 237 10.36 -10.46 -16.94
C PRO A 237 10.88 -9.02 -17.00
N THR A 238 11.75 -8.74 -17.98
CA THR A 238 12.28 -7.39 -18.23
C THR A 238 11.42 -6.58 -19.21
N GLN A 239 10.37 -7.18 -19.76
CA GLN A 239 9.36 -6.57 -20.61
C GLN A 239 7.96 -6.91 -20.09
N GLY A 240 6.94 -6.20 -20.55
CA GLY A 240 5.56 -6.56 -20.24
C GLY A 240 5.18 -7.92 -20.83
N THR A 241 4.33 -8.66 -20.11
CA THR A 241 3.80 -9.95 -20.55
C THR A 241 2.95 -9.75 -21.80
N PRO A 242 3.26 -10.44 -22.93
CA PRO A 242 2.45 -10.35 -24.13
C PRO A 242 1.05 -10.90 -23.90
N ILE A 243 0.02 -10.20 -24.40
CA ILE A 243 -1.41 -10.58 -24.22
C ILE A 243 -1.68 -12.05 -24.59
N ALA A 244 -0.95 -12.62 -25.55
CA ALA A 244 -1.12 -14.00 -26.02
C ALA A 244 -0.45 -15.09 -25.14
N LYS A 245 0.28 -14.74 -24.07
CA LYS A 245 1.02 -15.69 -23.22
C LYS A 245 0.84 -15.34 -21.74
N ALA A 246 0.07 -16.13 -20.99
CA ALA A 246 0.12 -16.13 -19.53
C ALA A 246 0.23 -17.57 -19.05
N LYS A 247 1.24 -17.88 -18.21
CA LYS A 247 1.41 -19.25 -17.68
C LYS A 247 1.93 -19.35 -16.24
N VAL A 248 2.11 -18.27 -15.48
CA VAL A 248 2.72 -18.39 -14.15
C VAL A 248 2.06 -17.47 -13.12
N ASN A 249 1.67 -18.03 -11.97
CA ASN A 249 1.05 -17.29 -10.85
C ASN A 249 1.96 -16.20 -10.26
N PHE A 250 3.28 -16.25 -10.51
CA PHE A 250 4.21 -15.20 -10.09
C PHE A 250 3.97 -13.88 -10.82
N GLU A 251 3.52 -13.92 -12.07
CA GLU A 251 3.35 -12.71 -12.88
C GLU A 251 2.09 -11.93 -12.50
N HIS A 252 1.21 -12.47 -11.63
CA HIS A 252 0.07 -11.71 -11.15
C HIS A 252 0.54 -10.47 -10.36
N GLY A 253 0.08 -9.28 -10.75
CA GLY A 253 0.56 -7.98 -10.21
C GLY A 253 0.58 -7.90 -8.69
N VAL A 254 -0.53 -8.25 -8.04
CA VAL A 254 -0.64 -8.26 -6.57
C VAL A 254 0.28 -9.31 -5.94
N ASN A 255 0.50 -10.44 -6.61
CA ASN A 255 1.41 -11.47 -6.13
C ASN A 255 2.84 -10.95 -6.11
N MET A 256 3.25 -10.19 -7.13
CA MET A 256 4.57 -9.54 -7.14
C MET A 256 4.69 -8.50 -6.02
N ALA A 257 3.67 -7.65 -5.83
CA ALA A 257 3.67 -6.62 -4.78
C ALA A 257 3.83 -7.23 -3.37
N GLN A 258 3.15 -8.35 -3.11
CA GLN A 258 3.30 -9.13 -1.87
C GLN A 258 4.64 -9.89 -1.85
N GLY A 259 5.03 -10.51 -2.97
CA GLY A 259 6.25 -11.30 -3.11
C GLY A 259 7.54 -10.55 -2.76
N LEU A 260 7.55 -9.21 -2.81
CA LEU A 260 8.68 -8.38 -2.38
C LEU A 260 9.16 -8.69 -0.95
N ARG A 261 8.27 -9.10 -0.04
CA ARG A 261 8.62 -9.46 1.35
C ARG A 261 9.01 -10.94 1.54
N PHE A 262 8.86 -11.79 0.52
CA PHE A 262 9.04 -13.24 0.65
C PHE A 262 10.46 -13.62 1.11
N MET A 263 11.50 -13.08 0.45
CA MET A 263 12.90 -13.36 0.79
C MET A 263 13.28 -12.86 2.18
N ALA A 264 12.83 -11.66 2.53
CA ALA A 264 13.06 -11.04 3.82
C ALA A 264 12.42 -11.83 4.98
N GLN A 265 11.24 -12.40 4.77
CA GLN A 265 10.59 -13.23 5.78
C GLN A 265 11.25 -14.60 5.92
N LYS A 266 11.65 -15.22 4.80
CA LYS A 266 12.42 -16.47 4.81
C LYS A 266 13.78 -16.26 5.52
N TYR A 267 14.44 -15.13 5.29
CA TYR A 267 15.66 -14.72 5.99
C TYR A 267 15.50 -14.70 7.51
N ARG A 268 14.37 -14.22 8.04
CA ARG A 268 14.14 -14.23 9.49
C ARG A 268 14.23 -15.63 10.08
N MET A 269 13.77 -16.65 9.36
CA MET A 269 13.87 -18.04 9.79
C MET A 269 15.23 -18.67 9.52
N THR A 270 15.77 -18.48 8.31
CA THR A 270 16.95 -19.24 7.85
C THR A 270 18.28 -18.59 8.22
N ARG A 271 18.29 -17.27 8.51
CA ARG A 271 19.49 -16.45 8.70
C ARG A 271 20.44 -16.47 7.49
N ASP A 272 19.94 -16.87 6.31
CA ASP A 272 20.69 -16.90 5.07
C ASP A 272 20.86 -15.48 4.54
N GLN A 273 22.06 -14.92 4.74
CA GLN A 273 22.36 -13.53 4.37
C GLN A 273 22.17 -13.24 2.87
N SER A 274 22.25 -14.25 2.00
CA SER A 274 22.01 -14.07 0.55
C SER A 274 20.59 -13.59 0.24
N LEU A 275 19.61 -13.92 1.09
CA LEU A 275 18.22 -13.49 0.95
C LEU A 275 18.02 -11.99 1.21
N VAL A 276 18.93 -11.35 1.95
CA VAL A 276 18.87 -9.90 2.20
C VAL A 276 19.17 -9.14 0.91
N ASP A 277 20.27 -9.51 0.23
CA ASP A 277 20.64 -8.89 -1.05
C ASP A 277 19.63 -9.24 -2.14
N GLN A 278 19.16 -10.49 -2.18
CA GLN A 278 18.11 -10.89 -3.11
C GLN A 278 16.79 -10.12 -2.89
N THR A 279 16.48 -9.72 -1.66
CA THR A 279 15.31 -8.86 -1.40
C THR A 279 15.47 -7.49 -2.05
N ARG A 280 16.67 -6.88 -1.94
CA ARG A 280 16.96 -5.60 -2.60
C ARG A 280 16.89 -5.73 -4.11
N ASP A 281 17.44 -6.82 -4.66
CA ASP A 281 17.37 -7.12 -6.09
C ASP A 281 15.93 -7.29 -6.55
N ALA A 282 15.09 -8.02 -5.82
CA ALA A 282 13.67 -8.18 -6.14
C ALA A 282 12.93 -6.84 -6.27
N VAL A 283 13.14 -5.93 -5.31
CA VAL A 283 12.57 -4.57 -5.35
C VAL A 283 13.14 -3.80 -6.55
N ASN A 284 14.46 -3.80 -6.73
CA ASN A 284 15.12 -3.08 -7.82
C ASN A 284 14.66 -3.57 -9.20
N MET A 285 14.60 -4.87 -9.43
CA MET A 285 14.12 -5.48 -10.68
C MET A 285 12.66 -5.11 -10.94
N THR A 286 11.79 -5.21 -9.92
CA THR A 286 10.37 -4.87 -10.04
C THR A 286 10.18 -3.44 -10.51
N PHE A 287 10.78 -2.47 -9.82
CA PHE A 287 10.59 -1.06 -10.17
C PHE A 287 11.36 -0.63 -11.42
N ARG A 288 12.46 -1.30 -11.77
CA ARG A 288 13.20 -1.03 -12.99
C ARG A 288 12.43 -1.42 -14.25
N TYR A 289 11.77 -2.58 -14.24
CA TYR A 289 11.18 -3.17 -15.45
C TYR A 289 9.66 -3.11 -15.49
N GLN A 290 9.01 -3.09 -14.32
CA GLN A 290 7.55 -3.20 -14.20
C GLN A 290 6.97 -2.11 -13.30
N GLY A 291 7.76 -1.16 -12.79
CA GLY A 291 7.28 -0.11 -11.87
C GLY A 291 6.52 1.02 -12.57
N THR A 292 5.64 1.68 -11.81
CA THR A 292 5.13 3.02 -12.16
C THR A 292 5.92 4.09 -11.42
N ASP A 293 6.01 5.28 -12.03
CA ASP A 293 6.57 6.47 -11.37
C ASP A 293 5.79 6.89 -10.11
N SER A 294 4.50 6.57 -10.07
CA SER A 294 3.66 6.81 -8.88
C SER A 294 3.96 5.88 -7.70
N GLY A 295 4.92 4.94 -7.82
CA GLY A 295 5.35 4.06 -6.74
C GLY A 295 4.61 2.71 -6.67
N SER A 296 3.85 2.34 -7.69
CA SER A 296 3.21 1.02 -7.79
C SER A 296 3.87 0.16 -8.90
N ILE A 297 3.18 -0.88 -9.34
CA ILE A 297 3.60 -1.79 -10.41
C ILE A 297 2.64 -1.62 -11.58
N THR A 298 3.15 -1.54 -12.80
CA THR A 298 2.38 -1.55 -14.03
C THR A 298 1.93 -2.98 -14.29
N ALA A 299 0.75 -3.33 -13.79
CA ALA A 299 0.09 -4.58 -14.11
C ALA A 299 -1.43 -4.40 -14.06
N ASP A 300 -2.08 -4.77 -15.16
CA ASP A 300 -3.53 -4.97 -15.23
C ASP A 300 -3.78 -6.46 -15.02
N GLU A 301 -3.48 -6.89 -13.79
CA GLU A 301 -3.24 -8.25 -13.29
C GLU A 301 -2.01 -8.96 -13.85
N TYR A 302 -1.47 -8.59 -15.02
CA TYR A 302 -0.19 -9.10 -15.53
C TYR A 302 0.79 -7.97 -15.87
N PRO A 303 2.11 -8.21 -15.78
CA PRO A 303 3.13 -7.18 -15.92
C PRO A 303 3.03 -6.47 -17.27
N GLY A 304 3.08 -5.15 -17.25
CA GLY A 304 2.88 -4.29 -18.42
C GLY A 304 4.14 -3.63 -18.97
N GLY A 305 5.30 -3.92 -18.39
CA GLY A 305 6.52 -3.16 -18.60
C GLY A 305 6.42 -1.79 -17.93
N THR A 306 7.07 -0.79 -18.50
CA THR A 306 6.97 0.62 -18.06
C THR A 306 6.09 1.45 -18.98
N SER A 307 5.17 0.81 -19.71
CA SER A 307 4.30 1.50 -20.67
C SER A 307 3.27 2.39 -19.96
N PRO A 308 3.19 3.70 -20.30
CA PRO A 308 2.21 4.59 -19.67
C PRO A 308 0.76 4.33 -20.12
N GLN A 309 0.57 3.51 -21.16
CA GLN A 309 -0.75 3.07 -21.64
C GLN A 309 -1.27 1.85 -20.84
N ARG A 310 -0.41 1.10 -20.14
CA ARG A 310 -0.85 -0.05 -19.33
C ARG A 310 -1.36 0.41 -17.97
N GLY A 311 -2.25 -0.39 -17.38
CA GLY A 311 -2.86 -0.08 -16.08
C GLY A 311 -2.03 -0.56 -14.90
N SER A 312 -2.28 0.04 -13.74
CA SER A 312 -1.84 -0.41 -12.42
C SER A 312 -3.07 -0.68 -11.56
N GLU A 313 -3.25 -1.94 -11.17
CA GLU A 313 -4.29 -2.37 -10.23
C GLU A 313 -4.15 -1.69 -8.85
N LEU A 314 -5.26 -1.18 -8.30
CA LEU A 314 -5.28 -0.50 -7.00
C LEU A 314 -4.71 -1.36 -5.87
N CYS A 315 -5.01 -2.66 -5.82
CA CYS A 315 -4.47 -3.59 -4.81
C CYS A 315 -2.95 -3.56 -4.72
N MET A 316 -2.25 -3.32 -5.84
CA MET A 316 -0.79 -3.27 -5.82
C MET A 316 -0.27 -2.07 -5.05
N SER A 317 -0.89 -0.89 -5.18
CA SER A 317 -0.48 0.28 -4.38
C SER A 317 -0.59 0.02 -2.88
N VAL A 318 -1.62 -0.73 -2.45
CA VAL A 318 -1.84 -1.14 -1.06
C VAL A 318 -0.73 -2.11 -0.61
N GLU A 319 -0.53 -3.19 -1.36
CA GLU A 319 0.40 -4.26 -0.99
C GLU A 319 1.87 -3.84 -1.12
N THR A 320 2.19 -3.00 -2.12
CA THR A 320 3.52 -2.40 -2.26
C THR A 320 3.84 -1.49 -1.09
N THR A 321 2.89 -0.64 -0.66
CA THR A 321 3.05 0.20 0.53
C THR A 321 3.34 -0.66 1.76
N PHE A 322 2.57 -1.73 1.97
CA PHE A 322 2.74 -2.63 3.10
C PHE A 322 4.07 -3.40 3.05
N SER A 323 4.40 -4.03 1.91
CA SER A 323 5.66 -4.76 1.69
C SER A 323 6.88 -3.88 1.97
N LEU A 324 6.92 -2.68 1.39
CA LEU A 324 8.07 -1.79 1.55
C LEU A 324 8.17 -1.24 2.98
N SER A 325 7.04 -0.99 3.64
CA SER A 325 7.02 -0.63 5.07
C SER A 325 7.61 -1.74 5.93
N TYR A 326 7.23 -3.00 5.66
CA TYR A 326 7.77 -4.18 6.33
C TYR A 326 9.29 -4.30 6.10
N LEU A 327 9.74 -4.13 4.86
CA LEU A 327 11.17 -4.24 4.52
C LEU A 327 12.02 -3.17 5.21
N TYR A 328 11.52 -1.93 5.30
CA TYR A 328 12.20 -0.89 6.07
C TYR A 328 12.27 -1.24 7.56
N ARG A 329 11.19 -1.75 8.16
CA ARG A 329 11.22 -2.19 9.56
C ARG A 329 12.25 -3.28 9.82
N LEU A 330 12.42 -4.21 8.87
CA LEU A 330 13.36 -5.31 9.04
C LEU A 330 14.82 -4.89 8.78
N PHE A 331 15.08 -4.07 7.76
CA PHE A 331 16.46 -3.77 7.33
C PHE A 331 16.93 -2.34 7.59
N GLY A 332 16.01 -1.40 7.83
CA GLY A 332 16.31 0.03 8.01
C GLY A 332 16.80 0.75 6.75
N ASP A 333 16.61 0.15 5.56
CA ASP A 333 17.07 0.69 4.29
C ASP A 333 16.13 1.76 3.75
N ASN A 334 16.60 3.02 3.72
CA ASN A 334 15.81 4.21 3.40
C ASN A 334 15.12 4.15 2.03
N ALA A 335 15.73 3.44 1.09
CA ALA A 335 15.20 3.24 -0.26
C ALA A 335 13.81 2.58 -0.26
N PHE A 336 13.51 1.74 0.74
CA PHE A 336 12.18 1.14 0.89
C PHE A 336 11.15 2.14 1.40
N ALA A 337 11.50 2.98 2.38
CA ALA A 337 10.59 3.99 2.92
C ALA A 337 10.25 5.06 1.88
N ASP A 338 11.23 5.54 1.10
CA ASP A 338 11.00 6.51 0.02
C ASP A 338 10.03 5.96 -1.04
N ARG A 339 10.17 4.68 -1.41
CA ARG A 339 9.25 4.03 -2.36
C ARG A 339 7.86 3.81 -1.76
N ALA A 340 7.76 3.46 -0.48
CA ALA A 340 6.47 3.35 0.20
C ALA A 340 5.73 4.70 0.23
N GLU A 341 6.44 5.80 0.44
CA GLU A 341 5.87 7.15 0.36
C GLU A 341 5.37 7.49 -1.05
N LEU A 342 6.08 7.08 -2.10
CA LEU A 342 5.58 7.26 -3.47
C LEU A 342 4.22 6.57 -3.67
N ALA A 343 4.12 5.30 -3.29
CA ALA A 343 2.88 4.53 -3.40
C ALA A 343 1.72 5.17 -2.60
N ALA A 344 2.00 5.60 -1.36
CA ALA A 344 1.02 6.15 -0.44
C ALA A 344 0.55 7.57 -0.83
N PHE A 345 1.43 8.42 -1.37
CA PHE A 345 1.11 9.82 -1.68
C PHE A 345 0.74 10.06 -3.14
N ASN A 346 1.02 9.11 -4.04
CA ASN A 346 0.77 9.26 -5.47
C ASN A 346 -0.14 8.16 -6.03
N ALA A 347 0.31 6.90 -6.06
CA ALA A 347 -0.45 5.81 -6.70
C ALA A 347 -1.81 5.55 -6.05
N PHE A 348 -1.82 5.37 -4.72
CA PHE A 348 -3.04 5.08 -3.97
C PHE A 348 -4.10 6.19 -4.11
N PRO A 349 -3.81 7.47 -3.79
CA PRO A 349 -4.81 8.51 -3.89
C PRO A 349 -5.28 8.76 -5.32
N ALA A 350 -4.46 8.56 -6.36
CA ALA A 350 -4.90 8.73 -7.75
C ALA A 350 -6.04 7.76 -8.12
N ALA A 351 -6.02 6.55 -7.58
CA ALA A 351 -7.00 5.49 -7.85
C ALA A 351 -8.28 5.57 -6.99
N ILE A 352 -8.36 6.50 -6.04
CA ILE A 352 -9.50 6.65 -5.11
C ILE A 352 -10.17 8.01 -5.32
N SER A 353 -11.50 8.04 -5.33
CA SER A 353 -12.26 9.30 -5.32
C SER A 353 -12.01 10.11 -4.05
N PRO A 354 -12.03 11.46 -4.09
CA PRO A 354 -11.66 12.26 -2.92
C PRO A 354 -12.54 12.03 -1.67
N ASP A 355 -13.76 11.53 -1.83
CA ASP A 355 -14.69 11.22 -0.75
C ASP A 355 -14.68 9.74 -0.31
N PHE A 356 -13.80 8.93 -0.91
CA PHE A 356 -13.65 7.49 -0.67
C PHE A 356 -14.92 6.66 -0.98
N TRP A 357 -15.84 7.15 -1.81
CA TRP A 357 -17.07 6.43 -2.18
C TRP A 357 -16.98 5.63 -3.48
N SER A 358 -15.91 5.81 -4.24
CA SER A 358 -15.60 5.07 -5.47
C SER A 358 -14.10 4.94 -5.70
N HIS A 359 -13.68 3.94 -6.46
CA HIS A 359 -12.29 3.69 -6.82
C HIS A 359 -12.16 3.15 -8.24
N GLN A 360 -10.99 3.28 -8.86
CA GLN A 360 -10.68 2.57 -10.11
C GLN A 360 -10.09 1.20 -9.79
N TYR A 361 -10.39 0.19 -10.60
CA TYR A 361 -9.64 -1.07 -10.54
C TYR A 361 -8.23 -0.86 -11.08
N VAL A 362 -8.11 -0.27 -12.27
CA VAL A 362 -6.84 0.04 -12.92
C VAL A 362 -6.71 1.52 -13.23
N THR A 363 -5.56 2.08 -12.87
CA THR A 363 -5.16 3.45 -13.17
C THR A 363 -3.98 3.43 -14.13
N GLN A 364 -4.06 4.14 -15.26
CA GLN A 364 -2.94 4.27 -16.21
C GLN A 364 -2.00 5.41 -15.79
N THR A 365 -0.73 5.42 -16.20
CA THR A 365 0.16 6.59 -15.95
C THR A 365 -0.27 7.82 -16.76
N ASN A 366 -0.77 7.59 -17.98
CA ASN A 366 -1.40 8.63 -18.80
C ASN A 366 -2.86 8.25 -19.00
N GLN A 367 -3.74 8.95 -18.29
CA GLN A 367 -5.18 8.75 -18.21
C GLN A 367 -5.91 10.07 -18.52
N PRO A 368 -6.12 10.41 -19.79
CA PRO A 368 -6.81 11.64 -20.18
C PRO A 368 -8.32 11.60 -19.89
N TRP A 369 -8.91 10.44 -19.61
CA TRP A 369 -10.30 10.24 -19.19
C TRP A 369 -10.43 9.00 -18.30
N SER A 370 -11.52 8.92 -17.55
CA SER A 370 -11.95 7.71 -16.85
C SER A 370 -13.34 7.33 -17.35
N GLN A 371 -13.44 6.24 -18.11
CA GLN A 371 -14.70 5.77 -18.68
C GLN A 371 -14.62 4.30 -19.09
N ASN A 372 -15.75 3.71 -19.50
CA ASN A 372 -15.71 2.41 -20.16
C ASN A 372 -14.99 2.54 -21.51
N LEU A 373 -13.80 1.95 -21.60
CA LEU A 373 -12.96 2.09 -22.79
C LEU A 373 -13.58 1.41 -24.01
N THR A 374 -13.37 1.98 -25.19
CA THR A 374 -13.84 1.42 -26.47
C THR A 374 -12.94 0.31 -27.02
N GLY A 375 -11.76 0.11 -26.42
CA GLY A 375 -10.84 -0.99 -26.71
C GLY A 375 -10.37 -1.71 -25.45
N LYS A 376 -9.42 -2.63 -25.63
CA LYS A 376 -8.85 -3.46 -24.54
C LYS A 376 -7.34 -3.22 -24.45
N PRO A 377 -6.88 -2.14 -23.79
CA PRO A 377 -5.45 -1.90 -23.56
C PRO A 377 -4.84 -2.85 -22.53
N PHE A 378 -5.69 -3.48 -21.71
CA PHE A 378 -5.32 -4.34 -20.59
C PHE A 378 -5.19 -5.81 -20.97
N PHE A 379 -4.48 -6.59 -20.15
CA PHE A 379 -4.31 -8.03 -20.36
C PHE A 379 -5.64 -8.80 -20.16
N ASN A 380 -6.17 -8.85 -18.94
CA ASN A 380 -7.43 -9.54 -18.62
C ASN A 380 -8.43 -8.64 -17.85
N VAL A 381 -8.02 -7.46 -17.40
CA VAL A 381 -8.93 -6.45 -16.86
C VAL A 381 -9.87 -5.96 -17.95
N VAL A 382 -11.16 -5.86 -17.64
CA VAL A 382 -12.17 -5.39 -18.60
C VAL A 382 -12.06 -3.89 -18.84
N SER A 383 -12.62 -3.40 -19.95
CA SER A 383 -12.65 -1.97 -20.31
C SER A 383 -13.32 -1.09 -19.24
N TYR A 384 -14.28 -1.64 -18.49
CA TYR A 384 -14.96 -0.95 -17.40
C TYR A 384 -14.08 -0.78 -16.14
N GLY A 385 -12.96 -1.51 -16.03
CA GLY A 385 -12.03 -1.41 -14.88
C GLY A 385 -11.38 -0.02 -14.74
N ASN A 386 -11.47 0.82 -15.77
CA ASN A 386 -11.01 2.21 -15.76
C ASN A 386 -12.05 3.21 -15.23
N VAL A 387 -13.28 2.77 -14.91
CA VAL A 387 -14.32 3.62 -14.30
C VAL A 387 -14.07 3.72 -12.79
N PHE A 388 -14.31 4.89 -12.19
CA PHE A 388 -14.40 5.00 -10.73
C PHE A 388 -15.73 4.39 -10.27
N GLY A 389 -15.75 3.39 -9.39
CA GLY A 389 -16.98 2.76 -8.95
C GLY A 389 -16.84 1.93 -7.67
N LEU A 390 -17.92 1.20 -7.34
CA LEU A 390 -17.92 0.22 -6.25
C LEU A 390 -17.34 -1.14 -6.70
N GLU A 391 -17.68 -1.56 -7.91
CA GLU A 391 -17.31 -2.85 -8.53
C GLU A 391 -16.85 -2.66 -10.00
N PRO A 392 -15.90 -1.73 -10.26
CA PRO A 392 -15.45 -1.46 -11.63
C PRO A 392 -14.84 -2.71 -12.29
N ASN A 393 -14.27 -3.62 -11.50
CA ASN A 393 -13.90 -4.98 -11.89
C ASN A 393 -14.01 -5.89 -10.64
N PHE A 394 -13.17 -6.91 -10.51
CA PHE A 394 -13.24 -7.85 -9.38
C PHE A 394 -13.35 -7.13 -8.01
N PRO A 395 -14.16 -7.66 -7.08
CA PRO A 395 -14.36 -7.13 -5.73
C PRO A 395 -13.12 -6.95 -4.84
N CYS A 396 -11.97 -7.51 -5.20
CA CYS A 396 -10.76 -7.51 -4.37
C CYS A 396 -10.33 -6.09 -3.98
N CYS A 397 -10.32 -5.15 -4.92
CA CYS A 397 -9.97 -3.75 -4.68
C CYS A 397 -10.94 -3.07 -3.69
N THR A 398 -12.23 -3.40 -3.75
CA THR A 398 -13.27 -2.85 -2.86
C THR A 398 -13.00 -3.17 -1.39
N VAL A 399 -12.50 -4.37 -1.08
CA VAL A 399 -12.20 -4.78 0.30
C VAL A 399 -10.74 -4.59 0.70
N ASN A 400 -9.82 -4.54 -0.26
CA ASN A 400 -8.38 -4.40 0.00
C ASN A 400 -7.96 -2.95 0.25
N HIS A 401 -8.51 -1.97 -0.50
CA HIS A 401 -8.02 -0.58 -0.47
C HIS A 401 -8.02 0.04 0.94
N GLY A 402 -8.92 -0.41 1.81
CA GLY A 402 -9.01 0.09 3.17
C GLY A 402 -7.76 -0.15 4.02
N GLN A 403 -6.85 -1.03 3.60
CA GLN A 403 -5.64 -1.33 4.36
C GLN A 403 -4.56 -0.25 4.22
N ALA A 404 -4.50 0.49 3.11
CA ALA A 404 -3.32 1.28 2.74
C ALA A 404 -2.93 2.32 3.79
N LEU A 405 -3.76 3.36 3.98
CA LEU A 405 -3.44 4.47 4.88
C LEU A 405 -3.38 4.07 6.36
N PRO A 406 -4.30 3.24 6.90
CA PRO A 406 -4.21 2.81 8.30
C PRO A 406 -2.93 2.05 8.62
N LYS A 407 -2.51 1.12 7.74
CA LYS A 407 -1.27 0.35 7.93
C LYS A 407 -0.02 1.21 7.74
N PHE A 408 -0.09 2.21 6.88
CA PHE A 408 0.96 3.23 6.74
C PHE A 408 1.08 4.09 8.01
N VAL A 409 -0.04 4.54 8.59
CA VAL A 409 -0.04 5.33 9.83
C VAL A 409 0.46 4.55 11.04
N MET A 410 0.03 3.30 11.24
CA MET A 410 0.54 2.49 12.36
C MET A 410 2.05 2.21 12.26
N SER A 411 2.62 2.27 11.05
CA SER A 411 4.06 2.09 10.81
C SER A 411 4.83 3.42 10.80
N SER A 412 4.17 4.57 11.05
CA SER A 412 4.81 5.88 10.94
C SER A 412 5.78 6.19 12.09
N PHE A 413 5.54 5.62 13.27
CA PHE A 413 6.45 5.65 14.41
C PHE A 413 6.76 4.23 14.86
N VAL A 414 8.04 3.96 15.08
CA VAL A 414 8.57 2.63 15.43
C VAL A 414 9.59 2.76 16.56
N SER A 415 9.76 1.71 17.36
CA SER A 415 10.78 1.66 18.41
C SER A 415 12.06 1.00 17.94
N THR A 416 13.19 1.43 18.49
CA THR A 416 14.48 0.74 18.33
C THR A 416 14.70 -0.28 19.45
N PRO A 417 15.54 -1.32 19.25
CA PRO A 417 15.88 -2.30 20.29
C PRO A 417 16.46 -1.70 21.59
N HIS A 418 16.99 -0.47 21.52
CA HIS A 418 17.59 0.24 22.66
C HIS A 418 16.69 1.34 23.24
N SER A 419 15.36 1.17 23.13
CA SER A 419 14.36 2.09 23.69
C SER A 419 14.39 3.50 23.08
N GLY A 420 14.76 3.63 21.81
CA GLY A 420 14.58 4.85 21.02
C GLY A 420 13.26 4.84 20.26
N ILE A 421 12.84 6.01 19.74
CA ILE A 421 11.67 6.15 18.86
C ILE A 421 12.13 6.77 17.55
N VAL A 422 11.71 6.20 16.42
CA VAL A 422 11.95 6.71 15.07
C VAL A 422 10.62 7.18 14.50
N GLN A 423 10.55 8.41 13.99
CA GLN A 423 9.53 8.74 12.98
C GLN A 423 10.03 8.27 11.62
N MET A 424 9.46 7.17 11.16
CA MET A 424 9.75 6.56 9.87
C MET A 424 9.00 7.28 8.74
N PHE A 425 7.67 7.37 8.81
CA PHE A 425 6.89 8.09 7.81
C PHE A 425 6.56 9.48 8.31
N LEU A 426 6.89 10.48 7.50
CA LEU A 426 6.97 11.89 7.90
C LEU A 426 5.60 12.60 7.90
N ILE A 427 4.55 11.87 8.25
CA ILE A 427 3.16 12.33 8.31
C ILE A 427 2.82 12.99 9.67
N PRO A 428 1.80 13.86 9.74
CA PRO A 428 1.37 14.43 11.01
C PRO A 428 0.70 13.36 11.87
N ALA A 429 1.24 13.14 13.07
CA ALA A 429 0.77 12.12 14.00
C ALA A 429 1.19 12.44 15.45
N LYS A 430 0.54 11.76 16.39
CA LYS A 430 0.84 11.81 17.81
C LYS A 430 1.14 10.41 18.34
N VAL A 431 2.16 10.30 19.17
CA VAL A 431 2.51 9.10 19.93
C VAL A 431 2.25 9.35 21.42
N SER A 432 1.62 8.40 22.09
CA SER A 432 1.54 8.36 23.56
C SER A 432 1.91 6.96 24.04
N THR A 433 3.13 6.79 24.56
CA THR A 433 3.66 5.48 24.95
C THR A 433 4.49 5.55 26.25
N LYS A 434 5.14 4.44 26.62
CA LYS A 434 6.05 4.37 27.77
C LYS A 434 7.44 3.93 27.36
N ILE A 435 8.46 4.68 27.78
CA ILE A 435 9.86 4.29 27.68
C ILE A 435 10.40 4.03 29.09
N LYS A 436 10.95 2.83 29.33
CA LYS A 436 11.45 2.40 30.65
C LYS A 436 10.40 2.62 31.76
N GLY A 437 9.13 2.29 31.45
CA GLY A 437 7.98 2.45 32.35
C GLY A 437 7.49 3.88 32.56
N LYS A 438 8.10 4.90 31.94
CA LYS A 438 7.75 6.32 32.12
C LYS A 438 7.07 6.87 30.87
N LYS A 439 6.07 7.73 31.08
CA LYS A 439 5.26 8.32 30.00
C LYS A 439 6.09 9.19 29.05
N VAL A 440 5.85 9.03 27.75
CA VAL A 440 6.38 9.83 26.66
C VAL A 440 5.23 10.18 25.71
N ASP A 441 5.04 11.47 25.44
CA ASP A 441 4.12 11.98 24.43
C ASP A 441 4.93 12.71 23.35
N ILE A 442 4.73 12.36 22.08
CA ILE A 442 5.34 13.01 20.91
C ILE A 442 4.24 13.52 20.01
N GLU A 443 4.30 14.77 19.60
CA GLU A 443 3.39 15.35 18.60
C GLU A 443 4.24 15.83 17.41
N CYS A 444 3.85 15.43 16.20
CA CYS A 444 4.42 15.91 14.95
C CYS A 444 3.33 16.67 14.17
N ASP A 445 3.48 17.99 14.09
CA ASP A 445 2.67 18.87 13.26
C ASP A 445 3.43 19.19 11.96
N THR A 446 2.85 18.79 10.83
CA THR A 446 3.47 18.95 9.51
C THR A 446 2.42 18.96 8.40
N ALA A 447 2.72 19.72 7.34
CA ALA A 447 1.99 19.67 6.08
C ALA A 447 2.63 18.71 5.06
N TYR A 448 3.74 18.05 5.41
CA TYR A 448 4.42 17.07 4.55
C TYR A 448 3.44 15.98 4.08
N PRO A 449 3.42 15.62 2.79
CA PRO A 449 4.40 15.97 1.75
C PRO A 449 4.10 17.27 0.98
N PHE A 450 3.07 18.03 1.36
CA PHE A 450 2.69 19.30 0.70
C PHE A 450 3.43 20.52 1.24
N GLY A 451 4.25 20.33 2.28
CA GLY A 451 5.14 21.31 2.87
C GLY A 451 6.42 20.64 3.37
N SER A 452 7.43 21.45 3.68
CA SER A 452 8.78 20.98 4.03
C SER A 452 9.08 20.91 5.52
N VAL A 453 8.22 21.52 6.36
CA VAL A 453 8.51 21.75 7.77
C VAL A 453 7.81 20.74 8.67
N LEU A 454 8.59 20.01 9.47
CA LEU A 454 8.12 19.14 10.55
C LEU A 454 8.36 19.78 11.90
N LYS A 455 7.31 19.95 12.70
CA LYS A 455 7.39 20.53 14.04
C LYS A 455 7.03 19.48 15.08
N TYR A 456 8.02 19.14 15.89
CA TYR A 456 7.87 18.19 16.98
C TYR A 456 7.72 18.90 18.31
N LYS A 457 6.81 18.38 19.13
CA LYS A 457 6.73 18.68 20.55
C LYS A 457 6.76 17.39 21.33
N ILE A 458 7.81 17.20 22.13
CA ILE A 458 8.05 15.98 22.89
C ILE A 458 7.96 16.31 24.37
N HIS A 459 7.01 15.69 25.06
CA HIS A 459 6.89 15.73 26.52
C HIS A 459 7.30 14.37 27.07
N SER A 460 8.39 14.33 27.84
CA SER A 460 8.95 13.06 28.31
C SER A 460 9.23 13.06 29.80
N LYS A 461 8.97 11.93 30.46
CA LYS A 461 9.46 11.62 31.82
C LYS A 461 10.74 10.76 31.81
N ALA A 462 11.21 10.32 30.63
CA ALA A 462 12.41 9.49 30.45
C ALA A 462 13.45 10.18 29.56
N SER A 463 14.71 9.78 29.69
CA SER A 463 15.72 10.05 28.67
C SER A 463 15.68 8.95 27.61
N PHE A 464 15.69 9.34 26.33
CA PHE A 464 15.71 8.41 25.20
C PHE A 464 16.24 9.10 23.93
N ASP A 465 16.54 8.28 22.91
CA ASP A 465 16.96 8.77 21.61
C ASP A 465 15.75 8.88 20.67
N PHE A 466 15.51 10.07 20.14
CA PHE A 466 14.51 10.31 19.11
C PHE A 466 15.20 10.43 17.75
N PHE A 467 14.66 9.76 16.74
CA PHE A 467 15.20 9.76 15.39
C PHE A 467 14.13 10.23 14.41
N VAL A 468 14.55 11.02 13.42
CA VAL A 468 13.71 11.37 12.27
C VAL A 468 14.40 10.86 11.01
N ARG A 469 13.65 10.12 10.20
CA ARG A 469 14.13 9.68 8.88
C ARG A 469 14.36 10.89 7.98
N ILE A 470 15.50 10.91 7.29
CA ILE A 470 15.83 11.89 6.26
C ILE A 470 15.68 11.19 4.91
N PRO A 471 14.73 11.60 4.04
CA PRO A 471 14.57 10.99 2.73
C PRO A 471 15.82 11.12 1.84
N ASP A 472 16.05 10.17 0.93
CA ASP A 472 17.26 10.17 0.07
C ASP A 472 17.28 11.36 -0.91
N TRP A 473 16.11 11.90 -1.26
CA TRP A 473 15.99 13.09 -2.11
C TRP A 473 16.30 14.40 -1.37
N ALA A 474 16.41 14.39 -0.04
CA ALA A 474 16.60 15.61 0.74
C ALA A 474 17.99 16.21 0.53
N LEU A 475 18.05 17.51 0.25
CA LEU A 475 19.31 18.20 -0.03
C LEU A 475 20.15 18.42 1.25
N PRO A 476 21.48 18.58 1.14
CA PRO A 476 22.36 18.89 2.29
C PRO A 476 22.02 20.19 3.04
N THR A 477 21.24 21.07 2.41
CA THR A 477 20.68 22.31 2.96
C THR A 477 19.51 22.08 3.92
N THR A 478 18.98 20.86 4.00
CA THR A 478 18.03 20.43 5.03
C THR A 478 18.57 20.77 6.43
N SER A 479 17.70 21.30 7.28
CA SER A 479 18.13 21.86 8.57
C SER A 479 17.25 21.44 9.73
N ILE A 480 17.82 21.52 10.93
CA ILE A 480 17.17 21.21 12.20
C ILE A 480 17.38 22.37 13.19
N LYS A 481 16.34 22.70 13.95
CA LYS A 481 16.37 23.55 15.15
C LYS A 481 15.89 22.74 16.34
N VAL A 482 16.54 22.90 17.49
CA VAL A 482 16.11 22.28 18.76
C VAL A 482 15.94 23.38 19.80
N ASN A 483 14.81 23.36 20.51
CA ASN A 483 14.44 24.30 21.58
C ASN A 483 14.57 25.78 21.18
N GLY A 484 14.14 26.13 19.96
CA GLY A 484 14.20 27.50 19.44
C GLY A 484 15.62 28.01 19.14
N GLY A 485 16.63 27.14 19.18
CA GLY A 485 18.00 27.49 18.80
C GLY A 485 18.17 27.79 17.30
N TYR A 486 19.38 28.20 16.92
CA TYR A 486 19.74 28.44 15.52
C TYR A 486 19.61 27.18 14.67
N ALA A 487 19.18 27.36 13.42
CA ALA A 487 19.15 26.29 12.43
C ALA A 487 20.56 25.76 12.17
N LYS A 488 20.69 24.44 12.12
CA LYS A 488 21.92 23.72 11.78
C LYS A 488 21.62 22.74 10.65
N SER A 489 22.57 22.52 9.76
CA SER A 489 22.46 21.41 8.80
C SER A 489 22.29 20.09 9.53
N ILE A 490 21.42 19.23 9.00
CA ILE A 490 21.28 17.86 9.50
C ILE A 490 22.57 17.06 9.27
N ARG A 491 22.75 16.00 10.07
CA ARG A 491 23.83 15.02 9.99
C ARG A 491 23.23 13.63 10.17
N PRO A 492 22.51 13.11 9.16
CA PRO A 492 21.93 11.78 9.25
C PRO A 492 23.03 10.72 9.40
N SER A 493 22.71 9.62 10.07
CA SER A 493 23.58 8.42 10.12
C SER A 493 23.62 7.70 8.76
N GLU A 494 24.42 6.63 8.67
CA GLU A 494 24.41 5.73 7.50
C GLU A 494 23.04 5.08 7.24
N ALA A 495 22.18 5.01 8.25
CA ALA A 495 20.78 4.56 8.12
C ALA A 495 19.81 5.69 7.76
N SER A 496 20.32 6.85 7.31
CA SER A 496 19.56 8.04 6.97
C SER A 496 18.70 8.59 8.13
N LEU A 497 19.16 8.44 9.38
CA LEU A 497 18.43 8.92 10.57
C LEU A 497 19.12 10.13 11.21
N GLN A 498 18.36 11.21 11.40
CA GLN A 498 18.78 12.34 12.24
C GLN A 498 18.42 12.07 13.70
N LYS A 499 19.44 11.87 14.55
CA LYS A 499 19.30 11.67 15.99
C LYS A 499 19.11 12.99 16.75
N VAL A 500 18.24 12.98 17.76
CA VAL A 500 18.12 14.00 18.81
C VAL A 500 17.98 13.32 20.18
N GLU A 501 18.82 13.68 21.13
CA GLU A 501 18.75 13.15 22.50
C GLU A 501 17.67 13.89 23.29
N ILE A 502 16.72 13.14 23.84
CA ILE A 502 15.62 13.69 24.63
C ILE A 502 15.91 13.49 26.11
N SER A 503 15.80 14.58 26.87
CA SER A 503 15.86 14.58 28.33
C SER A 503 14.44 14.71 28.92
N PRO A 504 14.23 14.33 30.20
CA PRO A 504 12.96 14.58 30.88
C PRO A 504 12.59 16.06 30.84
N GLY A 505 11.34 16.36 30.51
CA GLY A 505 10.85 17.72 30.29
C GLY A 505 10.16 17.87 28.93
N THR A 506 10.28 19.06 28.35
CA THR A 506 9.73 19.37 27.02
C THR A 506 10.86 19.69 26.06
N THR A 507 10.85 19.05 24.90
CA THR A 507 11.76 19.33 23.79
C THR A 507 10.94 19.73 22.56
N SER A 508 11.35 20.81 21.88
CA SER A 508 10.80 21.21 20.59
C SER A 508 11.84 21.00 19.50
N ILE A 509 11.44 20.40 18.37
CA ILE A 509 12.32 20.18 17.22
C ILE A 509 11.60 20.72 15.98
N GLU A 510 12.31 21.46 15.13
CA GLU A 510 11.82 21.85 13.81
C GLU A 510 12.80 21.33 12.78
N ILE A 511 12.33 20.52 11.83
CA ILE A 511 13.11 20.07 10.68
C ILE A 511 12.51 20.73 9.43
N ASN A 512 13.36 21.35 8.61
CA ASN A 512 12.98 21.86 7.30
C ASN A 512 13.69 21.04 6.21
N LEU A 513 12.94 20.18 5.53
CA LEU A 513 13.41 19.34 4.43
C LEU A 513 13.56 20.21 3.17
N ASP A 514 14.78 20.31 2.66
CA ASP A 514 15.01 21.01 1.40
C ASP A 514 14.97 20.02 0.23
N ALA A 515 14.26 20.36 -0.84
CA ALA A 515 13.98 19.52 -1.99
C ALA A 515 14.16 20.32 -3.28
N GLU A 516 14.74 19.72 -4.30
CA GLU A 516 14.71 20.26 -5.66
C GLU A 516 13.58 19.63 -6.49
N THR A 517 13.18 20.34 -7.55
CA THR A 517 12.32 19.76 -8.59
C THR A 517 13.18 18.90 -9.51
N VAL A 518 12.91 17.60 -9.55
CA VAL A 518 13.69 16.62 -10.30
C VAL A 518 12.94 16.22 -11.57
N VAL A 519 13.64 16.27 -12.70
CA VAL A 519 13.14 15.80 -14.01
C VAL A 519 13.81 14.48 -14.33
N ILE A 520 13.03 13.41 -14.49
CA ILE A 520 13.52 12.06 -14.80
C ILE A 520 13.22 11.75 -16.27
N PRO A 521 14.25 11.54 -17.12
CA PRO A 521 14.07 11.10 -18.50
C PRO A 521 13.45 9.70 -18.58
N LYS A 522 12.62 9.49 -19.59
CA LYS A 522 11.89 8.26 -19.88
C LYS A 522 11.97 7.92 -21.38
N PRO A 523 11.61 6.68 -21.78
CA PRO A 523 11.55 6.30 -23.20
C PRO A 523 10.69 7.25 -24.06
N ASN A 524 10.92 7.25 -25.38
CA ASN A 524 10.23 8.14 -26.35
C ASN A 524 10.38 9.63 -26.05
N ASN A 525 11.58 10.05 -25.63
CA ASN A 525 11.90 11.45 -25.30
C ASN A 525 10.86 12.11 -24.36
N THR A 526 10.39 11.35 -23.37
CA THR A 526 9.43 11.81 -22.36
C THR A 526 10.12 12.07 -21.03
N VAL A 527 9.44 12.78 -20.16
CA VAL A 527 9.90 13.07 -18.80
C VAL A 527 8.78 12.90 -17.78
N THR A 528 9.21 12.58 -16.56
CA THR A 528 8.40 12.62 -15.34
C THR A 528 9.00 13.65 -14.38
N ILE A 529 8.18 14.36 -13.60
CA ILE A 529 8.64 15.43 -12.70
C ILE A 529 8.23 15.15 -11.26
N TYR A 530 9.19 15.26 -10.34
CA TYR A 530 9.00 15.13 -8.89
C TYR A 530 9.40 16.40 -8.15
N HIS A 531 8.83 16.61 -6.98
CA HIS A 531 9.35 17.53 -5.97
C HIS A 531 9.11 16.92 -4.59
N GLY A 532 10.21 16.58 -3.89
CA GLY A 532 10.14 15.73 -2.70
C GLY A 532 9.51 14.36 -3.00
N ALA A 533 8.59 13.91 -2.15
CA ALA A 533 7.87 12.64 -2.33
C ALA A 533 6.63 12.73 -3.27
N LEU A 534 6.39 13.87 -3.92
CA LEU A 534 5.25 14.08 -4.82
C LEU A 534 5.67 13.99 -6.29
N LEU A 535 4.99 13.11 -7.02
CA LEU A 535 4.95 13.07 -8.47
C LEU A 535 3.97 14.15 -8.98
N TYR A 536 4.27 14.80 -10.09
CA TYR A 536 3.41 15.82 -10.71
C TYR A 536 2.87 15.35 -12.06
N ALA A 537 1.61 15.71 -12.34
CA ALA A 537 0.93 15.44 -13.60
C ALA A 537 0.20 16.68 -14.12
N LEU A 538 -0.08 16.71 -15.42
CA LEU A 538 -0.85 17.77 -16.06
C LEU A 538 -2.21 17.98 -15.37
N ASP A 539 -2.53 19.23 -15.03
CA ASP A 539 -3.83 19.61 -14.48
C ASP A 539 -4.89 19.59 -15.58
N ILE A 540 -5.77 18.59 -15.57
CA ILE A 540 -6.86 18.41 -16.54
C ILE A 540 -8.19 18.71 -15.86
N ASP A 541 -8.91 19.73 -16.34
CA ASP A 541 -10.30 19.99 -15.96
C ASP A 541 -11.22 18.95 -16.58
N TYR A 542 -12.29 18.56 -15.87
CA TYR A 542 -13.23 17.54 -16.36
C TYR A 542 -14.66 17.74 -15.88
N THR A 543 -15.60 17.20 -16.65
CA THR A 543 -16.98 16.96 -16.21
C THR A 543 -17.12 15.55 -15.67
N THR A 544 -17.94 15.39 -14.63
CA THR A 544 -18.27 14.08 -14.06
C THR A 544 -19.70 13.69 -14.44
N THR A 545 -19.90 12.45 -14.88
CA THR A 545 -21.25 11.86 -14.97
C THR A 545 -21.32 10.68 -14.01
N ALA A 546 -22.39 10.62 -13.20
CA ALA A 546 -22.58 9.58 -12.21
C ALA A 546 -23.74 8.65 -12.58
N TYR A 547 -23.60 7.37 -12.22
CA TYR A 547 -24.59 6.31 -12.48
C TYR A 547 -24.69 5.37 -11.27
N PRO A 548 -25.77 4.59 -11.14
CA PRO A 548 -25.82 3.51 -10.15
C PRO A 548 -24.63 2.55 -10.31
N ALA A 549 -24.06 2.12 -9.18
CA ALA A 549 -22.99 1.13 -9.17
C ALA A 549 -23.38 -0.13 -9.95
N ARG A 550 -22.45 -0.68 -10.73
CA ARG A 550 -22.68 -1.88 -11.54
C ARG A 550 -21.95 -3.10 -10.99
N ASN A 551 -22.59 -4.26 -11.09
CA ASN A 551 -21.99 -5.52 -10.67
C ASN A 551 -20.76 -5.86 -11.50
N TRP A 552 -19.71 -6.33 -10.84
CA TRP A 552 -18.41 -6.59 -11.46
C TRP A 552 -18.43 -7.61 -12.62
N SER A 553 -19.39 -8.54 -12.60
CA SER A 553 -19.49 -9.63 -13.57
C SER A 553 -20.56 -9.35 -14.63
N SER A 554 -21.80 -9.07 -14.22
CA SER A 554 -22.94 -8.91 -15.13
C SER A 554 -23.00 -7.52 -15.76
N ARG A 555 -22.38 -6.51 -15.14
CA ARG A 555 -22.45 -5.09 -15.52
C ARG A 555 -23.85 -4.48 -15.44
N GLU A 556 -24.79 -5.18 -14.83
CA GLU A 556 -26.10 -4.62 -14.47
C GLU A 556 -26.00 -3.78 -13.18
N PRO A 557 -26.90 -2.80 -12.97
CA PRO A 557 -26.97 -2.06 -11.71
C PRO A 557 -27.11 -3.00 -10.50
N ILE A 558 -26.35 -2.72 -9.45
CA ILE A 558 -26.43 -3.47 -8.19
C ILE A 558 -27.76 -3.16 -7.49
N PRO A 559 -28.46 -4.17 -6.92
CA PRO A 559 -29.67 -3.96 -6.15
C PRO A 559 -29.53 -2.90 -5.03
N ALA A 560 -30.60 -2.15 -4.77
CA ALA A 560 -30.58 -1.02 -3.83
C ALA A 560 -30.27 -1.42 -2.37
N ASP A 561 -30.54 -2.66 -1.99
CA ASP A 561 -30.30 -3.26 -0.67
C ASP A 561 -28.88 -3.82 -0.51
N GLU A 562 -28.11 -3.91 -1.59
CA GLU A 562 -26.70 -4.32 -1.63
C GLU A 562 -25.75 -3.15 -1.96
N THR A 563 -26.26 -1.93 -2.01
CA THR A 563 -25.50 -0.73 -2.32
C THR A 563 -25.84 0.41 -1.34
N ASP A 564 -25.08 1.50 -1.40
CA ASP A 564 -25.36 2.75 -0.68
C ASP A 564 -25.63 3.85 -1.73
N PRO A 565 -26.58 4.77 -1.52
CA PRO A 565 -26.85 5.86 -2.47
C PRO A 565 -25.63 6.73 -2.80
N ARG A 566 -24.60 6.72 -1.96
CA ARG A 566 -23.32 7.42 -2.19
C ARG A 566 -22.34 6.62 -3.05
N ALA A 567 -22.47 5.29 -3.10
CA ALA A 567 -21.65 4.42 -3.92
C ALA A 567 -22.14 4.46 -5.38
N LEU A 568 -21.57 5.40 -6.15
CA LEU A 568 -21.89 5.61 -7.55
C LEU A 568 -20.69 5.27 -8.44
N ASP A 569 -20.98 4.89 -9.68
CA ASP A 569 -19.99 4.81 -10.73
C ASP A 569 -19.86 6.16 -11.43
N HIS A 570 -18.64 6.60 -11.71
CA HIS A 570 -18.33 7.91 -12.29
C HIS A 570 -17.50 7.79 -13.57
N THR A 571 -17.93 8.50 -14.61
CA THR A 571 -17.10 8.79 -15.78
C THR A 571 -16.59 10.23 -15.70
N LEU A 572 -15.33 10.43 -16.05
CA LEU A 572 -14.64 11.71 -16.06
C LEU A 572 -14.19 12.03 -17.48
N THR A 573 -14.72 13.10 -18.06
CA THR A 573 -14.42 13.53 -19.45
C THR A 573 -13.65 14.85 -19.42
N PRO A 574 -12.48 14.93 -20.08
CA PRO A 574 -11.64 16.13 -20.06
C PRO A 574 -12.33 17.30 -20.76
N THR A 575 -12.10 18.51 -20.24
CA THR A 575 -12.61 19.78 -20.79
C THR A 575 -11.48 20.77 -21.12
N THR A 576 -10.24 20.46 -20.73
CA THR A 576 -9.03 21.18 -21.14
C THR A 576 -8.12 20.27 -21.97
N PRO A 577 -7.20 20.84 -22.76
CA PRO A 577 -6.24 20.06 -23.53
C PRO A 577 -5.40 19.13 -22.65
N TRP A 578 -5.26 17.88 -23.08
CA TRP A 578 -4.38 16.87 -22.46
C TRP A 578 -3.22 16.46 -23.38
N LYS A 579 -3.33 16.75 -24.68
CA LYS A 579 -2.33 16.44 -25.71
C LYS A 579 -1.22 17.48 -25.69
N VAL A 580 -0.33 17.37 -24.70
CA VAL A 580 0.66 18.42 -24.40
C VAL A 580 2.06 17.84 -24.34
N ALA A 581 3.03 18.55 -24.93
CA ALA A 581 4.46 18.38 -24.66
C ALA A 581 4.96 19.54 -23.81
N ILE A 582 6.01 19.30 -23.02
CA ILE A 582 6.56 20.28 -22.08
C ILE A 582 8.04 20.58 -22.36
N ASP A 583 8.48 21.77 -21.99
CA ASP A 583 9.90 22.15 -21.94
C ASP A 583 10.37 22.17 -20.48
N PRO A 584 11.00 21.08 -19.99
CA PRO A 584 11.43 20.98 -18.60
C PRO A 584 12.55 21.96 -18.23
N SER A 585 13.18 22.64 -19.20
CA SER A 585 14.17 23.69 -18.89
C SER A 585 13.53 24.98 -18.36
N GLN A 586 12.21 25.12 -18.52
CA GLN A 586 11.42 26.28 -18.11
C GLN A 586 10.37 25.88 -17.06
N LEU A 587 10.82 25.36 -15.91
CA LEU A 587 9.95 24.98 -14.79
C LEU A 587 10.02 25.95 -13.61
N ARG A 588 8.90 26.05 -12.86
CA ARG A 588 8.81 26.83 -11.62
C ARG A 588 7.92 26.11 -10.61
N PHE A 589 8.49 25.73 -9.48
CA PHE A 589 7.71 25.25 -8.34
C PHE A 589 7.01 26.41 -7.63
N GLU A 590 5.75 26.24 -7.26
CA GLU A 590 4.95 27.21 -6.54
C GLU A 590 4.28 26.54 -5.34
N SER A 591 4.37 27.19 -4.18
CA SER A 591 3.62 26.82 -2.99
C SER A 591 2.81 28.01 -2.50
N SER A 592 1.52 27.77 -2.29
CA SER A 592 0.57 28.68 -1.65
C SER A 592 0.36 28.36 -0.16
N LEU A 593 1.10 27.36 0.36
CA LEU A 593 1.04 26.95 1.75
C LEU A 593 1.43 28.12 2.67
N LYS A 594 0.64 28.36 3.70
CA LYS A 594 0.92 29.38 4.73
C LYS A 594 1.05 28.69 6.08
N ASP A 595 2.05 29.11 6.85
CA ASP A 595 2.30 28.57 8.18
C ASP A 595 1.03 28.60 9.06
N GLY A 596 0.76 27.49 9.73
CA GLY A 596 -0.37 27.34 10.65
C GLY A 596 -1.74 27.26 9.99
N LYS A 597 -1.84 27.25 8.65
CA LYS A 597 -3.12 27.00 7.97
C LYS A 597 -3.39 25.51 7.83
N LYS A 598 -4.61 25.10 8.19
CA LYS A 598 -5.10 23.75 7.92
C LYS A 598 -5.17 23.52 6.41
N LEU A 599 -4.67 22.37 5.95
CA LEU A 599 -4.81 21.92 4.58
C LEU A 599 -6.30 21.65 4.23
N PRO A 600 -6.71 21.83 2.96
CA PRO A 600 -8.06 21.45 2.55
C PRO A 600 -8.37 19.97 2.82
N ASN A 601 -9.65 19.68 3.05
CA ASN A 601 -10.17 18.34 3.24
C ASN A 601 -11.38 18.14 2.29
N PRO A 602 -11.32 17.25 1.29
CA PRO A 602 -10.23 16.30 0.99
C PRO A 602 -8.98 16.95 0.37
N ILE A 603 -7.78 16.55 0.81
CA ILE A 603 -6.52 17.12 0.27
C ILE A 603 -6.19 16.59 -1.14
N PHE A 604 -6.67 15.40 -1.49
CA PHE A 604 -6.51 14.80 -2.83
C PHE A 604 -7.70 15.09 -3.77
N ALA A 605 -8.52 16.09 -3.45
CA ALA A 605 -9.44 16.67 -4.42
C ALA A 605 -8.68 17.55 -5.43
N ARG A 606 -9.17 17.63 -6.67
CA ARG A 606 -8.55 18.49 -7.69
C ARG A 606 -8.51 19.94 -7.19
N GLY A 607 -7.34 20.58 -7.30
CA GLY A 607 -7.12 21.96 -6.88
C GLY A 607 -6.98 22.17 -5.36
N ALA A 608 -7.08 21.11 -4.54
CA ALA A 608 -6.92 21.19 -3.10
C ALA A 608 -5.45 21.27 -2.63
N PRO A 609 -4.47 20.54 -3.22
CA PRO A 609 -3.09 20.66 -2.78
C PRO A 609 -2.56 22.10 -2.96
N PRO A 610 -1.84 22.63 -1.96
CA PRO A 610 -1.34 24.00 -2.01
C PRO A 610 -0.08 24.17 -2.87
N VAL A 611 0.34 23.13 -3.59
CA VAL A 611 1.59 23.08 -4.37
C VAL A 611 1.32 22.76 -5.84
N ALA A 612 2.09 23.36 -6.73
CA ALA A 612 2.02 23.15 -8.17
C ALA A 612 3.39 23.37 -8.82
N ILE A 613 3.57 22.82 -10.02
CA ILE A 613 4.70 23.16 -10.89
C ILE A 613 4.13 23.79 -12.16
N TRP A 614 4.73 24.89 -12.59
CA TRP A 614 4.41 25.51 -13.87
C TRP A 614 5.53 25.26 -14.84
N VAL A 615 5.18 24.87 -16.05
CA VAL A 615 6.14 24.49 -17.08
C VAL A 615 5.72 25.07 -18.42
N ALA A 616 6.67 25.55 -19.21
CA ALA A 616 6.39 25.92 -20.59
C ALA A 616 5.95 24.67 -21.36
N ALA A 617 4.92 24.81 -22.19
CA ALA A 617 4.25 23.70 -22.83
C ALA A 617 3.69 24.11 -24.19
N GLN A 618 3.35 23.12 -25.00
CA GLN A 618 2.68 23.33 -26.28
C GLN A 618 1.72 22.16 -26.55
N GLU A 619 0.58 22.44 -27.19
CA GLU A 619 -0.31 21.39 -27.67
C GLU A 619 0.36 20.62 -28.80
N ILE A 620 0.05 19.33 -28.91
CA ILE A 620 0.67 18.43 -29.88
C ILE A 620 -0.35 17.47 -30.48
N GLU A 621 -0.02 16.90 -31.63
CA GLU A 621 -0.74 15.72 -32.09
C GLU A 621 -0.39 14.54 -31.19
N TRP A 622 -1.41 13.96 -30.56
CA TRP A 622 -1.28 12.75 -29.76
C TRP A 622 -2.40 11.79 -30.15
N PRO A 623 -2.08 10.65 -30.79
CA PRO A 623 -3.08 9.69 -31.21
C PRO A 623 -3.73 8.98 -30.03
N GLU A 624 -4.90 8.42 -30.28
CA GLU A 624 -5.59 7.53 -29.35
C GLU A 624 -5.47 6.10 -29.87
N SER A 625 -5.31 5.15 -28.96
CA SER A 625 -5.23 3.74 -29.30
C SER A 625 -5.97 2.93 -28.24
N LYS A 626 -6.76 1.95 -28.68
CA LYS A 626 -7.57 1.07 -27.82
C LYS A 626 -8.48 1.81 -26.83
N GLY A 627 -8.96 3.00 -27.20
CA GLY A 627 -9.88 3.80 -26.39
C GLY A 627 -9.21 4.56 -25.24
N THR A 628 -7.89 4.76 -25.29
CA THR A 628 -7.10 5.57 -24.34
C THR A 628 -6.00 6.34 -25.10
N ALA A 629 -5.20 7.17 -24.41
CA ALA A 629 -4.03 7.81 -25.03
C ALA A 629 -3.09 6.74 -25.62
N ASP A 630 -2.57 6.96 -26.82
CA ASP A 630 -1.51 6.10 -27.35
C ASP A 630 -0.19 6.35 -26.60
N LEU A 631 0.83 5.53 -26.89
CA LEU A 631 2.19 5.81 -26.43
C LEU A 631 2.58 7.26 -26.75
N PRO A 632 3.36 7.92 -25.88
CA PRO A 632 3.82 9.28 -26.15
C PRO A 632 4.49 9.37 -27.53
N PRO A 633 4.09 10.34 -28.38
CA PRO A 633 4.59 10.47 -29.74
C PRO A 633 6.06 10.91 -29.75
N ASP A 634 6.83 10.29 -30.63
CA ASP A 634 8.21 10.66 -30.94
C ASP A 634 8.47 10.35 -32.44
N PRO A 635 8.72 11.37 -33.30
CA PRO A 635 8.85 12.79 -32.97
C PRO A 635 7.54 13.46 -32.57
N VAL A 636 7.63 14.58 -31.85
CA VAL A 636 6.50 15.42 -31.47
C VAL A 636 6.11 16.35 -32.62
N GLU A 637 4.84 16.36 -33.01
CA GLU A 637 4.26 17.34 -33.94
C GLU A 637 3.48 18.38 -33.15
N SER A 638 3.94 19.64 -33.18
CA SER A 638 3.38 20.72 -32.38
C SER A 638 2.19 21.40 -33.06
N ILE A 639 1.15 21.68 -32.27
CA ILE A 639 -0.05 22.37 -32.67
C ILE A 639 -0.19 23.64 -31.81
N GLY A 640 -0.45 24.78 -32.43
CA GLY A 640 -0.69 26.01 -31.70
C GLY A 640 0.58 26.67 -31.14
N SER A 641 0.41 27.59 -30.19
CA SER A 641 1.49 28.40 -29.63
C SER A 641 1.88 27.95 -28.22
N PRO A 642 3.16 28.12 -27.82
CA PRO A 642 3.60 27.82 -26.46
C PRO A 642 2.82 28.58 -25.37
N PHE A 643 2.59 27.94 -24.23
CA PHE A 643 1.88 28.47 -23.07
C PHE A 643 2.45 27.93 -21.75
N TRP A 644 2.02 28.48 -20.62
CA TRP A 644 2.34 27.93 -19.29
C TRP A 644 1.31 26.87 -18.89
N ALA A 645 1.72 25.60 -18.86
CA ALA A 645 0.91 24.52 -18.30
C ALA A 645 1.12 24.41 -16.79
N LYS A 646 0.06 24.04 -16.08
CA LYS A 646 0.08 23.74 -14.65
C LYS A 646 0.16 22.23 -14.45
N LEU A 647 1.07 21.80 -13.60
CA LEU A 647 1.17 20.45 -13.08
C LEU A 647 0.79 20.45 -11.60
N VAL A 648 0.03 19.45 -11.17
CA VAL A 648 -0.45 19.26 -9.80
C VAL A 648 0.01 17.92 -9.25
N PRO A 649 0.02 17.71 -7.92
CA PRO A 649 0.36 16.42 -7.34
C PRO A 649 -0.50 15.30 -7.92
N TYR A 650 0.15 14.23 -8.39
CA TYR A 650 -0.45 13.11 -9.12
C TYR A 650 -1.63 12.50 -8.38
N GLY A 651 -1.52 12.33 -7.05
CA GLY A 651 -2.61 11.80 -6.22
C GLY A 651 -3.92 12.61 -6.27
N SER A 652 -3.84 13.91 -6.61
CA SER A 652 -5.00 14.80 -6.75
C SER A 652 -5.55 14.91 -8.17
N ALA A 653 -4.80 14.39 -9.16
CA ALA A 653 -5.16 14.42 -10.56
C ALA A 653 -5.89 13.11 -10.92
N LYS A 654 -7.24 13.12 -10.91
CA LYS A 654 -8.04 11.94 -11.27
C LYS A 654 -8.03 11.64 -12.77
N LEU A 655 -7.84 12.69 -13.56
CA LEU A 655 -7.32 12.61 -14.92
C LEU A 655 -5.92 13.18 -14.89
N HIS A 656 -4.98 12.53 -15.54
CA HIS A 656 -3.57 12.84 -15.38
C HIS A 656 -2.75 12.39 -16.58
N MET A 657 -1.79 13.23 -16.96
CA MET A 657 -0.70 12.87 -17.85
C MET A 657 0.59 13.01 -17.03
N GLY A 658 1.10 11.89 -16.54
CA GLY A 658 2.27 11.82 -15.65
C GLY A 658 3.61 11.64 -16.37
N GLN A 659 3.57 11.14 -17.61
CA GLN A 659 4.74 10.97 -18.48
C GLN A 659 4.52 11.76 -19.78
N LEU A 660 5.19 12.89 -19.90
CA LEU A 660 4.94 13.90 -20.94
C LEU A 660 6.10 13.97 -21.96
N PRO A 661 5.84 14.09 -23.27
CA PRO A 661 6.88 14.38 -24.26
C PRO A 661 7.64 15.67 -23.93
N SER A 662 8.95 15.66 -24.18
CA SER A 662 9.83 16.81 -23.98
C SER A 662 10.14 17.51 -25.29
N VAL A 663 10.02 18.85 -25.30
CA VAL A 663 10.35 19.73 -26.43
C VAL A 663 11.21 20.90 -25.97
N SER A 664 11.82 21.63 -26.90
CA SER A 664 12.50 22.90 -26.62
C SER A 664 11.65 24.03 -27.18
N LEU A 665 11.27 24.97 -26.33
CA LEU A 665 10.37 26.06 -26.68
C LEU A 665 11.09 27.41 -26.59
N PRO A 666 10.63 28.44 -27.34
CA PRO A 666 11.05 29.82 -27.08
C PRO A 666 10.84 30.17 -25.60
N LYS A 667 11.72 31.02 -25.06
CA LYS A 667 11.61 31.46 -23.67
C LYS A 667 10.29 32.20 -23.45
N LEU A 668 9.50 31.77 -22.48
CA LEU A 668 8.27 32.45 -22.10
C LEU A 668 8.57 33.54 -21.05
N ASP A 669 8.19 34.78 -21.36
CA ASP A 669 8.58 35.96 -20.56
C ASP A 669 7.91 36.01 -19.18
N THR A 670 6.59 35.82 -19.11
CA THR A 670 5.81 35.92 -17.87
C THR A 670 4.68 34.90 -17.80
N ARG A 671 4.39 34.41 -16.58
CA ARG A 671 3.17 33.68 -16.24
C ARG A 671 2.18 34.63 -15.58
#